data_AF-A0A429UJP0-F1
#
_entry.id   AF-A0A429UJP0-F1
#
_cell.length_a   1.000
_cell.length_b   1.000
_cell.length_c   1.000
_cell.angle_alpha   90.00
_cell.angle_beta   90.00
_cell.angle_gamma   90.00
#
_symmetry.space_group_name_H-M   'P 1'
#
loop_
_entity.id
_entity.type
_entity.pdbx_description
1 polymer ?
#
loop_
_entity_poly.entity_id
_entity_poly.type
_entity_poly.pdbx_seq_one_letter_code
_entity_poly.pdbx_strand_id
1 'polypeptide(L)'
;MAVANTAWVLASNGLRVLVVDWDLEAPGLHQYFHPFLPDHELRSSPGVIDLVWEFATAAVDPGTPDEPGWHERLAAIRPYAMSVEHPFPGRGTIDLVPAGRQDHLYSTRVATFDWNNFYERLGGGGFLEALKRSMRADYDYVLIDSRTGFSDTAGICTVQFPDILVNCFALSTQAIDGAVAVAASVHRQRGRDQLRMFPVPMRVEDGELDKLEASRDYARARLGRYLSHLPDPDRYWGEVEVPYKSFYAYEEILAPIGDRPQQENTILAATERIVGYLTDQGVQALGATLDERERRSALVRFQRVRTRTGDGVPGPRPGPRGAAPARVFLTCPYDSAEHWDAVRDLWFLLRGGEVDARLDRPPGQRPEDWPLWQAEEMREADLVVAVSSPAYRRRPTDPDVERVRASYDVDPGRFLTVLLPGASDDDIPAFLLPGPAGPGRAAVELASLTPDGVRPLLHQVTARLRPPARPRERILAAQTPEPVFDSVEPELAEAADELALRLREQMMTYLRQRRIMEPYQLPVRWTASRAVPWKDSTSTRLSLAGESEDLVEIFLSLPHGRLVLLGGPGAGKTDAAILLATRLLARREASTTPVPVLLHWTSWNPETESLHDWITGQLQKQFPLLFASFGMRYARLVRTGGILPILDGLDELPLNVRALALRTLAEEVPRHGRYIVTSRVAEYMEVAGTSRSSMTGATVLEARSLSPGDVIEYLDSRGAPGRWEWLRRELQERPHGPVGQALVSPVMVRLAAEIYQDRSSASAELLSLDNPDAVRGHLLANLIPVTYGRAGDRYDRPLFPPVQAGRWLSFLARHMTLQATRDLAWWELHRALGAGRLAVLLGTVSAVITASVFLLLGRLPGAADEPLANGWLIGGATTAVALTTALSSRRSPLPSRFARAGPIRPEASLRVNRLLTLGSALAAGLVSGLAAGVWYGWDTGLSAALTGGLVTCGAVIMTSLLLALRGSAWLRYLLARIALASVGRLPWRLLRFLDEAHRRGVLRESGPVYQFRYAALQDLLAHRERT
;
A
#
# COMPACT_ATOMS: atom_id res chain seq x y z
N MET A 1 -4.27 -8.49 23.39
CA MET A 1 -5.26 -8.76 24.45
C MET A 1 -4.71 -9.63 25.58
N ALA A 2 -4.40 -10.91 25.35
CA ALA A 2 -3.99 -11.84 26.43
C ALA A 2 -2.76 -11.32 27.20
N VAL A 3 -1.70 -10.91 26.50
CA VAL A 3 -0.50 -10.30 27.08
C VAL A 3 -0.85 -9.10 27.98
N ALA A 4 -1.66 -8.16 27.49
CA ALA A 4 -2.03 -6.96 28.24
C ALA A 4 -2.82 -7.28 29.52
N ASN A 5 -3.77 -8.22 29.45
CA ASN A 5 -4.55 -8.63 30.61
C ASN A 5 -3.70 -9.39 31.64
N THR A 6 -2.83 -10.30 31.18
CA THR A 6 -1.85 -11.00 32.04
C THR A 6 -0.96 -10.00 32.77
N ALA A 7 -0.44 -8.98 32.07
CA ALA A 7 0.38 -7.93 32.67
C ALA A 7 -0.35 -7.21 33.80
N TRP A 8 -1.61 -6.83 33.56
CA TRP A 8 -2.44 -6.14 34.55
C TRP A 8 -2.70 -6.99 35.79
N VAL A 9 -3.04 -8.27 35.62
CA VAL A 9 -3.27 -9.19 36.75
C VAL A 9 -1.99 -9.35 37.58
N LEU A 10 -0.83 -9.54 36.95
CA LEU A 10 0.46 -9.64 37.64
C LEU A 10 0.81 -8.35 38.39
N ALA A 11 0.72 -7.19 37.73
CA ALA A 11 1.06 -5.90 38.34
C ALA A 11 0.10 -5.52 39.48
N SER A 12 -1.19 -5.86 39.37
CA SER A 12 -2.18 -5.67 40.45
C SER A 12 -1.87 -6.50 41.71
N ASN A 13 -1.01 -7.51 41.60
CA ASN A 13 -0.49 -8.31 42.71
C ASN A 13 0.90 -7.86 43.17
N GLY A 14 1.36 -6.67 42.77
CA GLY A 14 2.60 -6.05 43.24
C GLY A 14 3.87 -6.55 42.55
N LEU A 15 3.75 -7.13 41.35
CA LEU A 15 4.89 -7.58 40.53
C LEU A 15 5.30 -6.52 39.51
N ARG A 16 6.60 -6.38 39.26
CA ARG A 16 7.13 -5.51 38.19
C ARG A 16 7.08 -6.25 36.86
N VAL A 17 6.31 -5.76 35.91
CA VAL A 17 6.07 -6.42 34.63
C VAL A 17 6.57 -5.56 33.49
N LEU A 18 7.42 -6.15 32.63
CA LEU A 18 7.76 -5.58 31.33
C LEU A 18 6.89 -6.23 30.27
N VAL A 19 6.32 -5.42 29.39
CA VAL A 19 5.52 -5.84 28.26
C VAL A 19 6.21 -5.37 26.99
N VAL A 20 6.49 -6.26 26.04
CA VAL A 20 7.24 -5.94 24.82
C VAL A 20 6.40 -6.29 23.61
N ASP A 21 6.11 -5.31 22.75
CA ASP A 21 5.41 -5.51 21.48
C ASP A 21 6.43 -5.87 20.39
N TRP A 22 6.67 -7.17 20.18
CA TRP A 22 7.59 -7.69 19.17
C TRP A 22 6.89 -8.02 17.84
N ASP A 23 5.58 -7.78 17.71
CA ASP A 23 4.87 -7.88 16.43
C ASP A 23 5.09 -6.61 15.60
N LEU A 24 6.29 -6.50 15.03
CA LEU A 24 6.73 -5.34 14.25
C LEU A 24 5.89 -5.08 12.99
N GLU A 25 5.16 -6.08 12.49
CA GLU A 25 4.38 -5.95 11.26
C GLU A 25 2.96 -5.43 11.49
N ALA A 26 2.37 -5.66 12.68
CA ALA A 26 1.11 -5.03 13.07
C ALA A 26 1.08 -4.80 14.59
N PRO A 27 1.80 -3.79 15.09
CA PRO A 27 1.83 -3.49 16.51
C PRO A 27 0.46 -3.03 17.01
N GLY A 28 0.09 -3.44 18.20
CA GLY A 28 -1.25 -3.18 18.75
C GLY A 28 -1.34 -3.23 20.25
N LEU A 29 -0.25 -3.55 20.95
CA LEU A 29 -0.27 -3.77 22.39
C LEU A 29 -0.50 -2.46 23.16
N HIS A 30 0.07 -1.36 22.67
CA HIS A 30 -0.14 -0.01 23.20
C HIS A 30 -1.62 0.41 23.25
N GLN A 31 -2.45 -0.08 22.32
CA GLN A 31 -3.88 0.27 22.26
C GLN A 31 -4.66 -0.21 23.50
N TYR A 32 -4.24 -1.32 24.12
CA TYR A 32 -4.84 -1.80 25.37
C TYR A 32 -4.47 -0.95 26.58
N PHE A 33 -3.37 -0.19 26.51
CA PHE A 33 -2.92 0.68 27.59
C PHE A 33 -3.16 2.18 27.32
N HIS A 34 -3.67 2.54 26.13
CA HIS A 34 -3.76 3.92 25.64
C HIS A 34 -4.33 4.95 26.64
N PRO A 35 -5.32 4.66 27.51
CA PRO A 35 -5.83 5.65 28.47
C PRO A 35 -4.87 5.95 29.64
N PHE A 36 -3.80 5.18 29.74
CA PHE A 36 -2.80 5.20 30.80
C PHE A 36 -1.39 5.42 30.25
N LEU A 37 -1.23 5.68 28.94
CA LEU A 37 0.08 5.93 28.33
C LEU A 37 0.30 7.43 28.10
N PRO A 38 1.50 7.96 28.42
CA PRO A 38 1.83 9.36 28.16
C PRO A 38 1.89 9.69 26.65
N ASP A 39 2.38 8.75 25.83
CA ASP A 39 2.40 8.82 24.36
C ASP A 39 1.61 7.65 23.77
N HIS A 40 0.30 7.76 23.76
CA HIS A 40 -0.60 6.69 23.34
C HIS A 40 -0.63 6.44 21.82
N GLU A 41 -0.14 7.39 21.01
CA GLU A 41 -0.02 7.25 19.56
C GLU A 41 1.39 6.79 19.13
N LEU A 42 2.32 6.62 20.08
CA LEU A 42 3.70 6.20 19.86
C LEU A 42 4.47 7.10 18.87
N ARG A 43 4.17 8.41 18.82
CA ARG A 43 4.80 9.32 17.86
C ARG A 43 6.27 9.59 18.15
N SER A 44 6.68 9.50 19.41
CA SER A 44 8.05 9.82 19.84
C SER A 44 8.73 8.70 20.63
N SER A 45 7.95 7.78 21.19
CA SER A 45 8.43 6.70 22.04
C SER A 45 9.20 5.64 21.24
N PRO A 46 10.53 5.47 21.46
CA PRO A 46 11.29 4.41 20.81
C PRO A 46 10.85 3.04 21.29
N GLY A 47 11.16 2.02 20.49
CA GLY A 47 10.79 0.65 20.80
C GLY A 47 11.77 -0.39 20.29
N VAL A 48 11.28 -1.62 20.14
CA VAL A 48 12.09 -2.78 19.74
C VAL A 48 12.92 -2.52 18.49
N ILE A 49 12.30 -2.02 17.41
CA ILE A 49 13.02 -1.82 16.15
C ILE A 49 14.06 -0.70 16.25
N ASP A 50 13.80 0.34 17.03
CA ASP A 50 14.75 1.44 17.27
C ASP A 50 15.99 0.91 18.01
N LEU A 51 15.80 0.14 19.08
CA LEU A 51 16.86 -0.49 19.87
C LEU A 51 17.75 -1.39 19.01
N VAL A 52 17.15 -2.20 18.13
CA VAL A 52 17.90 -3.13 17.27
C VAL A 52 18.65 -2.36 16.16
N TRP A 53 18.08 -1.30 15.59
CA TRP A 53 18.78 -0.44 14.64
C TRP A 53 19.97 0.29 15.27
N GLU A 54 19.82 0.81 16.49
CA GLU A 54 20.89 1.49 17.22
C GLU A 54 22.08 0.54 17.45
N PHE A 55 21.82 -0.71 17.84
CA PHE A 55 22.87 -1.73 17.90
C PHE A 55 23.51 -2.01 16.54
N ALA A 56 22.71 -2.24 15.49
CA ALA A 56 23.23 -2.59 14.17
C ALA A 56 24.11 -1.48 13.59
N THR A 57 23.77 -0.22 13.88
CA THR A 57 24.53 0.97 13.46
C THR A 57 25.85 1.05 14.21
N ALA A 58 25.84 0.86 15.53
CA ALA A 58 27.07 0.84 16.32
C ALA A 58 27.99 -0.34 15.92
N ALA A 59 27.44 -1.50 15.55
CA ALA A 59 28.23 -2.66 15.15
C ALA A 59 29.04 -2.46 13.86
N VAL A 60 28.64 -1.52 12.99
CA VAL A 60 29.35 -1.21 11.74
C VAL A 60 30.19 0.07 11.82
N ASP A 61 30.10 0.81 12.93
CA ASP A 61 30.86 2.05 13.15
C ASP A 61 32.34 1.71 13.46
N PRO A 62 33.31 2.19 12.66
CA PRO A 62 34.74 2.01 12.94
C PRO A 62 35.21 2.60 14.28
N GLY A 63 34.43 3.52 14.86
CA GLY A 63 34.69 4.14 16.17
C GLY A 63 34.24 3.31 17.37
N THR A 64 33.52 2.19 17.17
CA THR A 64 33.06 1.34 18.26
C THR A 64 34.24 0.62 18.91
N PRO A 65 34.39 0.68 20.26
CA PRO A 65 35.49 0.01 20.95
C PRO A 65 35.48 -1.49 20.68
N ASP A 66 36.63 -2.04 20.29
CA ASP A 66 36.85 -3.49 20.09
C ASP A 66 37.02 -4.22 21.45
N GLU A 67 36.32 -3.74 22.48
CA GLU A 67 36.35 -4.29 23.84
C GLU A 67 35.25 -5.35 24.02
N PRO A 68 35.54 -6.49 24.67
CA PRO A 68 34.52 -7.48 25.01
C PRO A 68 33.39 -6.86 25.84
N GLY A 69 32.15 -7.03 25.39
CA GLY A 69 30.96 -6.57 26.12
C GLY A 69 30.50 -5.13 25.82
N TRP A 70 31.07 -4.46 24.80
CA TRP A 70 30.61 -3.12 24.38
C TRP A 70 29.09 -3.04 24.13
N HIS A 71 28.51 -4.12 23.61
CA HIS A 71 27.09 -4.25 23.31
C HIS A 71 26.18 -4.30 24.55
N GLU A 72 26.72 -4.57 25.74
CA GLU A 72 25.92 -4.66 26.98
C GLU A 72 25.27 -3.33 27.34
N ARG A 73 25.90 -2.19 27.01
CA ARG A 73 25.34 -0.87 27.26
C ARG A 73 24.16 -0.56 26.34
N LEU A 74 24.24 -0.96 25.07
CA LEU A 74 23.17 -0.77 24.08
C LEU A 74 21.99 -1.73 24.32
N ALA A 75 22.23 -2.85 25.00
CA ALA A 75 21.22 -3.83 25.34
C ALA A 75 20.35 -3.42 26.56
N ALA A 76 20.53 -2.21 27.10
CA ALA A 76 19.71 -1.70 28.20
C ALA A 76 18.28 -1.43 27.73
N ILE A 77 17.30 -2.13 28.28
CA ILE A 77 15.91 -2.04 27.81
C ILE A 77 15.15 -0.82 28.33
N ARG A 78 15.48 -0.34 29.54
CA ARG A 78 14.74 0.74 30.22
C ARG A 78 14.56 2.03 29.41
N PRO A 79 15.56 2.52 28.64
CA PRO A 79 15.39 3.74 27.83
C PRO A 79 14.29 3.66 26.76
N TYR A 80 13.87 2.44 26.41
CA TYR A 80 12.85 2.17 25.38
C TYR A 80 11.51 1.78 26.01
N ALA A 81 11.40 1.81 27.34
CA ALA A 81 10.21 1.42 28.07
C ALA A 81 9.45 2.65 28.57
N MET A 82 8.13 2.63 28.43
CA MET A 82 7.21 3.66 28.94
C MET A 82 6.32 3.06 30.02
N SER A 83 6.26 3.69 31.18
CA SER A 83 5.43 3.21 32.29
C SER A 83 3.96 3.52 32.07
N VAL A 84 3.10 2.55 32.40
CA VAL A 84 1.64 2.72 32.47
C VAL A 84 1.30 3.55 33.71
N GLU A 85 0.62 4.69 33.50
CA GLU A 85 0.21 5.64 34.54
C GLU A 85 -0.98 5.10 35.34
N HIS A 86 -0.72 4.13 36.20
CA HIS A 86 -1.69 3.56 37.14
C HIS A 86 -1.02 3.18 38.47
N PRO A 87 -1.59 3.55 39.63
CA PRO A 87 -1.01 3.25 40.93
C PRO A 87 -1.26 1.79 41.35
N PHE A 88 -0.42 0.87 40.87
CA PHE A 88 -0.44 -0.53 41.31
C PHE A 88 0.07 -0.67 42.76
N PRO A 89 -0.36 -1.70 43.50
CA PRO A 89 0.01 -1.86 44.91
C PRO A 89 1.50 -2.24 45.08
N GLY A 90 2.10 -1.75 46.16
CA GLY A 90 3.47 -2.09 46.53
C GLY A 90 4.49 -1.65 45.48
N ARG A 91 5.23 -2.61 44.93
CA ARG A 91 6.22 -2.39 43.86
C ARG A 91 5.68 -2.72 42.47
N GLY A 92 4.38 -2.97 42.34
CA GLY A 92 3.77 -3.35 41.07
C GLY A 92 3.94 -2.26 40.02
N THR A 93 4.34 -2.64 38.82
CA THR A 93 4.47 -1.72 37.67
C THR A 93 4.19 -2.46 36.38
N ILE A 94 3.75 -1.72 35.36
CA ILE A 94 3.75 -2.18 33.98
C ILE A 94 4.55 -1.18 33.17
N ASP A 95 5.64 -1.64 32.58
CA ASP A 95 6.40 -0.87 31.61
C ASP A 95 6.20 -1.51 30.22
N LEU A 96 5.92 -0.68 29.22
CA LEU A 96 5.68 -1.08 27.84
C LEU A 96 6.88 -0.68 26.97
N VAL A 97 7.45 -1.64 26.26
CA VAL A 97 8.35 -1.36 25.13
C VAL A 97 7.52 -1.55 23.86
N PRO A 98 7.18 -0.47 23.13
CA PRO A 98 6.42 -0.58 21.90
C PRO A 98 7.28 -1.25 20.81
N ALA A 99 6.66 -1.59 19.69
CA ALA A 99 7.39 -2.14 18.56
C ALA A 99 8.38 -1.13 17.94
N GLY A 100 8.09 0.16 18.09
CA GLY A 100 8.94 1.26 17.65
C GLY A 100 8.14 2.56 17.50
N ARG A 101 8.86 3.66 17.26
CA ARG A 101 8.23 4.96 16.95
C ARG A 101 7.33 4.81 15.73
N GLN A 102 6.03 5.06 15.88
CA GLN A 102 5.02 5.01 14.81
C GLN A 102 5.02 6.31 14.00
N ASP A 103 6.20 6.75 13.58
CA ASP A 103 6.37 7.87 12.65
C ASP A 103 6.23 7.38 11.18
N HIS A 104 6.35 8.30 10.22
CA HIS A 104 6.23 7.97 8.80
C HIS A 104 7.34 7.03 8.27
N LEU A 105 8.39 6.77 9.06
CA LEU A 105 9.51 5.90 8.70
C LEU A 105 9.42 4.51 9.32
N TYR A 106 8.48 4.26 10.25
CA TYR A 106 8.33 2.98 10.93
C TYR A 106 8.26 1.78 9.97
N SER A 107 7.37 1.84 8.97
CA SER A 107 7.19 0.76 7.99
C SER A 107 8.46 0.51 7.18
N THR A 108 9.21 1.56 6.85
CA THR A 108 10.50 1.45 6.17
C THR A 108 11.54 0.80 7.10
N ARG A 109 11.69 1.27 8.34
CA ARG A 109 12.63 0.69 9.33
C ARG A 109 12.40 -0.80 9.55
N VAL A 110 11.14 -1.25 9.61
CA VAL A 110 10.80 -2.67 9.77
C VAL A 110 11.08 -3.45 8.48
N ALA A 111 10.67 -2.93 7.31
CA ALA A 111 10.79 -3.64 6.04
C ALA A 111 12.23 -3.77 5.52
N THR A 112 13.12 -2.83 5.86
CA THR A 112 14.51 -2.83 5.36
C THR A 112 15.51 -3.46 6.33
N PHE A 113 15.09 -3.83 7.54
CA PHE A 113 16.00 -4.41 8.52
C PHE A 113 16.35 -5.86 8.17
N ASP A 114 17.62 -6.13 7.89
CA ASP A 114 18.13 -7.47 7.55
C ASP A 114 18.46 -8.27 8.82
N TRP A 115 17.49 -9.07 9.27
CA TRP A 115 17.62 -9.94 10.44
C TRP A 115 18.72 -10.98 10.30
N ASN A 116 18.98 -11.50 9.11
CA ASN A 116 20.01 -12.51 8.88
C ASN A 116 21.39 -11.90 9.03
N ASN A 117 21.63 -10.73 8.42
CA ASN A 117 22.89 -10.00 8.59
C ASN A 117 23.12 -9.57 10.05
N PHE A 118 22.09 -9.06 10.72
CA PHE A 118 22.15 -8.72 12.14
C PHE A 118 22.59 -9.91 13.00
N TYR A 119 21.97 -11.08 12.79
CA TYR A 119 22.22 -12.24 13.64
C TYR A 119 23.55 -12.93 13.31
N GLU A 120 23.85 -13.16 12.03
CA GLU A 120 25.02 -13.94 11.58
C GLU A 120 26.31 -13.12 11.50
N ARG A 121 26.24 -11.82 11.18
CA ARG A 121 27.43 -11.00 10.86
C ARG A 121 27.70 -9.89 11.86
N LEU A 122 26.67 -9.24 12.41
CA LEU A 122 26.84 -8.11 13.34
C LEU A 122 26.92 -8.54 14.81
N GLY A 123 26.92 -9.85 15.10
CA GLY A 123 26.96 -10.35 16.48
C GLY A 123 25.64 -10.18 17.23
N GLY A 124 24.52 -10.02 16.53
CA GLY A 124 23.20 -9.80 17.12
C GLY A 124 22.77 -10.87 18.12
N GLY A 125 23.23 -12.12 17.97
CA GLY A 125 22.99 -13.17 18.97
C GLY A 125 23.52 -12.83 20.38
N GLY A 126 24.72 -12.26 20.48
CA GLY A 126 25.30 -11.83 21.77
C GLY A 126 24.57 -10.64 22.38
N PHE A 127 24.17 -9.68 21.52
CA PHE A 127 23.32 -8.56 21.92
C PHE A 127 21.97 -9.00 22.48
N LEU A 128 21.30 -9.95 21.84
CA LEU A 128 20.02 -10.48 22.32
C LEU A 128 20.17 -11.17 23.69
N GLU A 129 21.26 -11.90 23.93
CA GLU A 129 21.52 -12.46 25.28
C GLU A 129 21.80 -11.39 26.34
N ALA A 130 22.49 -10.31 25.99
CA ALA A 130 22.66 -9.15 26.87
C ALA A 130 21.31 -8.46 27.16
N LEU A 131 20.46 -8.32 26.14
CA LEU A 131 19.13 -7.73 26.25
C LEU A 131 18.23 -8.56 27.17
N LYS A 132 18.29 -9.89 27.00
CA LYS A 132 17.60 -10.85 27.87
C LYS A 132 18.04 -10.72 29.33
N ARG A 133 19.35 -10.56 29.58
CA ARG A 133 19.88 -10.31 30.93
C ARG A 133 19.38 -8.98 31.50
N SER A 134 19.37 -7.90 30.71
CA SER A 134 18.86 -6.58 31.12
C SER A 134 17.39 -6.66 31.54
N MET A 135 16.53 -7.28 30.72
CA MET A 135 15.11 -7.44 31.05
C MET A 135 14.90 -8.24 32.35
N ARG A 136 15.66 -9.31 32.58
CA ARG A 136 15.54 -10.13 33.80
C ARG A 136 16.03 -9.46 35.07
N ALA A 137 16.98 -8.53 34.98
CA ALA A 137 17.52 -7.86 36.15
C ALA A 137 16.48 -6.90 36.77
N ASP A 138 15.65 -6.30 35.93
CA ASP A 138 14.79 -5.17 36.31
C ASP A 138 13.34 -5.56 36.58
N TYR A 139 12.87 -6.68 36.05
CA TYR A 139 11.46 -7.08 36.08
C TYR A 139 11.27 -8.48 36.65
N ASP A 140 10.15 -8.68 37.35
CA ASP A 140 9.79 -9.99 37.91
C ASP A 140 9.21 -10.89 36.80
N TYR A 141 8.48 -10.31 35.85
CA TYR A 141 7.97 -10.98 34.65
C TYR A 141 8.17 -10.13 33.40
N VAL A 142 8.52 -10.78 32.29
CA VAL A 142 8.64 -10.16 30.96
C VAL A 142 7.69 -10.88 30.01
N LEU A 143 6.75 -10.14 29.44
CA LEU A 143 5.74 -10.67 28.52
C LEU A 143 6.02 -10.12 27.13
N ILE A 144 6.29 -11.02 26.17
CA ILE A 144 6.63 -10.65 24.80
C ILE A 144 5.46 -11.04 23.90
N ASP A 145 4.83 -10.04 23.27
CA ASP A 145 3.83 -10.26 22.24
C ASP A 145 4.54 -10.49 20.91
N SER A 146 4.24 -11.60 20.24
CA SER A 146 4.90 -11.95 18.98
C SER A 146 3.96 -12.69 18.06
N ARG A 147 4.13 -12.48 16.75
CA ARG A 147 3.37 -13.19 15.73
C ARG A 147 3.84 -14.64 15.60
N THR A 148 2.89 -15.57 15.52
CA THR A 148 3.18 -16.98 15.24
C THR A 148 3.43 -17.17 13.74
N GLY A 149 4.68 -17.39 13.32
CA GLY A 149 5.04 -17.57 11.91
C GLY A 149 6.43 -18.19 11.72
N PHE A 150 6.78 -18.45 10.45
CA PHE A 150 8.13 -18.87 10.03
C PHE A 150 8.95 -17.68 9.50
N SER A 151 8.83 -16.49 10.11
CA SER A 151 9.65 -15.32 9.77
C SER A 151 11.03 -15.40 10.43
N ASP A 152 12.01 -14.67 9.88
CA ASP A 152 13.39 -14.60 10.38
C ASP A 152 13.49 -14.11 11.85
N THR A 153 12.43 -13.48 12.38
CA THR A 153 12.30 -13.03 13.78
C THR A 153 11.68 -14.05 14.73
N ALA A 154 10.91 -15.02 14.23
CA ALA A 154 10.07 -15.88 15.06
C ALA A 154 10.89 -16.80 15.99
N GLY A 155 12.11 -17.17 15.58
CA GLY A 155 13.03 -17.96 16.42
C GLY A 155 13.46 -17.23 17.69
N ILE A 156 13.59 -15.91 17.66
CA ILE A 156 14.03 -15.11 18.81
C ILE A 156 12.98 -15.19 19.93
N CYS A 157 11.71 -14.93 19.60
CA CYS A 157 10.62 -14.86 20.58
C CYS A 157 10.05 -16.21 21.00
N THR A 158 10.21 -17.26 20.18
CA THR A 158 9.68 -18.60 20.49
C THR A 158 10.73 -19.57 21.01
N VAL A 159 12.00 -19.35 20.66
CA VAL A 159 13.11 -20.23 21.02
C VAL A 159 14.06 -19.51 21.95
N GLN A 160 14.67 -18.37 21.59
CA GLN A 160 15.80 -17.80 22.34
C GLN A 160 15.42 -17.12 23.67
N PHE A 161 14.51 -16.14 23.64
CA PHE A 161 14.11 -15.37 24.82
C PHE A 161 13.33 -16.14 25.89
N PRO A 162 12.26 -16.88 25.58
CA PRO A 162 11.33 -17.33 26.60
C PRO A 162 11.93 -18.43 27.48
N ASP A 163 11.55 -18.41 28.76
CA ASP A 163 11.60 -19.57 29.68
C ASP A 163 10.27 -20.33 29.73
N ILE A 164 9.19 -19.65 29.32
CA ILE A 164 7.84 -20.17 29.22
C ILE A 164 7.27 -19.73 27.87
N LEU A 165 6.69 -20.66 27.11
CA LEU A 165 6.01 -20.37 25.85
C LEU A 165 4.50 -20.60 25.98
N VAL A 166 3.73 -19.52 25.83
CA VAL A 166 2.26 -19.60 25.77
C VAL A 166 1.83 -19.66 24.32
N ASN A 167 1.39 -20.83 23.88
CA ASN A 167 1.04 -21.09 22.48
C ASN A 167 -0.46 -20.87 22.27
N CYS A 168 -0.83 -19.68 21.82
CA CYS A 168 -2.22 -19.26 21.63
C CYS A 168 -2.75 -19.68 20.25
N PHE A 169 -3.91 -20.34 20.17
CA PHE A 169 -4.50 -20.78 18.90
C PHE A 169 -6.03 -20.83 18.93
N ALA A 170 -6.67 -20.67 17.77
CA ALA A 170 -8.11 -20.91 17.62
C ALA A 170 -8.40 -22.41 17.42
N LEU A 171 -9.60 -22.87 17.76
CA LEU A 171 -10.01 -24.29 17.65
C LEU A 171 -10.35 -24.75 16.22
N SER A 172 -9.72 -24.17 15.20
CA SER A 172 -9.77 -24.68 13.83
C SER A 172 -8.61 -25.63 13.57
N THR A 173 -8.80 -26.62 12.69
CA THR A 173 -7.75 -27.61 12.34
C THR A 173 -6.46 -26.92 11.89
N GLN A 174 -6.55 -25.88 11.05
CA GLN A 174 -5.38 -25.14 10.56
C GLN A 174 -4.61 -24.45 11.70
N ALA A 175 -5.32 -23.83 12.64
CA ALA A 175 -4.68 -23.14 13.76
C ALA A 175 -4.07 -24.12 14.76
N ILE A 176 -4.75 -25.23 15.06
CA ILE A 176 -4.21 -26.30 15.92
C ILE A 176 -2.95 -26.91 15.28
N ASP A 177 -2.99 -27.26 14.00
CA ASP A 177 -1.82 -27.84 13.33
C ASP A 177 -0.67 -26.83 13.19
N GLY A 178 -0.97 -25.54 13.02
CA GLY A 178 0.02 -24.47 13.08
C GLY A 178 0.68 -24.38 14.46
N ALA A 179 -0.11 -24.39 15.53
CA ALA A 179 0.39 -24.40 16.91
C ALA A 179 1.24 -25.63 17.21
N VAL A 180 0.86 -26.81 16.70
CA VAL A 180 1.64 -28.04 16.80
C VAL A 180 2.97 -27.92 16.06
N ALA A 181 2.97 -27.33 14.86
CA ALA A 181 4.19 -27.13 14.08
C ALA A 181 5.19 -26.20 14.80
N VAL A 182 4.71 -25.11 15.40
CA VAL A 182 5.52 -24.21 16.23
C VAL A 182 6.08 -24.96 17.44
N ALA A 183 5.22 -25.61 18.24
CA ALA A 183 5.66 -26.36 19.43
C ALA A 183 6.68 -27.47 19.07
N ALA A 184 6.48 -28.18 17.96
CA ALA A 184 7.43 -29.18 17.47
C ALA A 184 8.76 -28.57 17.02
N SER A 185 8.73 -27.39 16.39
CA SER A 185 9.94 -26.66 16.00
C SER A 185 10.75 -26.22 17.22
N VAL A 186 10.09 -25.59 18.21
CA VAL A 186 10.75 -25.16 19.45
C VAL A 186 11.35 -26.34 20.20
N HIS A 187 10.58 -27.43 20.33
CA HIS A 187 11.04 -28.64 21.01
C HIS A 187 12.27 -29.26 20.33
N ARG A 188 12.32 -29.28 18.99
CA ARG A 188 13.50 -29.77 18.24
C ARG A 188 14.74 -28.89 18.44
N GLN A 189 14.57 -27.56 18.49
CA GLN A 189 15.70 -26.63 18.60
C GLN A 189 16.28 -26.56 20.00
N ARG A 190 15.44 -26.63 21.04
CA ARG A 190 15.86 -26.56 22.46
C ARG A 190 16.46 -27.86 23.00
N GLY A 191 16.17 -29.02 22.38
CA GLY A 191 16.77 -30.30 22.77
C GLY A 191 16.43 -30.73 24.20
N ARG A 192 17.45 -30.90 25.08
CA ARG A 192 17.29 -31.36 26.47
C ARG A 192 16.79 -30.29 27.45
N ASP A 193 16.97 -29.00 27.12
CA ASP A 193 16.45 -27.88 27.92
C ASP A 193 14.98 -27.67 27.55
N GLN A 194 14.08 -28.46 28.16
CA GLN A 194 12.65 -28.37 27.86
C GLN A 194 12.05 -27.06 28.38
N LEU A 195 11.67 -26.19 27.43
CA LEU A 195 10.85 -25.00 27.66
C LEU A 195 9.46 -25.42 28.18
N ARG A 196 8.95 -24.77 29.24
CA ARG A 196 7.56 -24.99 29.70
C ARG A 196 6.60 -24.42 28.67
N MET A 197 5.76 -25.26 28.06
CA MET A 197 4.82 -24.84 27.02
C MET A 197 3.38 -24.95 27.49
N PHE A 198 2.62 -23.88 27.34
CA PHE A 198 1.21 -23.78 27.72
C PHE A 198 0.35 -23.53 26.47
N PRO A 199 -0.28 -24.56 25.88
CA PRO A 199 -1.19 -24.39 24.75
C PRO A 199 -2.54 -23.82 25.22
N VAL A 200 -2.94 -22.68 24.68
CA VAL A 200 -4.14 -21.94 25.12
C VAL A 200 -5.13 -21.76 23.96
N PRO A 201 -6.30 -22.41 24.00
CA PRO A 201 -7.38 -22.16 23.05
C PRO A 201 -7.97 -20.76 23.25
N MET A 202 -7.96 -19.97 22.19
CA MET A 202 -8.41 -18.59 22.17
C MET A 202 -9.70 -18.43 21.37
N ARG A 203 -10.54 -17.47 21.80
CA ARG A 203 -11.79 -17.10 21.12
C ARG A 203 -12.75 -18.29 20.97
N VAL A 204 -12.88 -19.09 22.02
CA VAL A 204 -13.76 -20.27 22.01
C VAL A 204 -15.23 -19.81 22.01
N GLU A 205 -16.00 -20.30 21.04
CA GLU A 205 -17.45 -20.10 20.92
C GLU A 205 -18.16 -21.43 21.16
N ASP A 206 -19.28 -21.41 21.88
CA ASP A 206 -20.05 -22.56 22.32
C ASP A 206 -21.33 -22.81 21.49
N GLY A 207 -21.52 -22.10 20.37
CA GLY A 207 -22.71 -22.22 19.52
C GLY A 207 -22.89 -23.58 18.84
N GLU A 208 -21.80 -24.32 18.58
CA GLU A 208 -21.79 -25.62 17.91
C GLU A 208 -21.04 -26.66 18.75
N LEU A 209 -21.70 -27.14 19.81
CA LEU A 209 -21.08 -27.99 20.84
C LEU A 209 -20.40 -29.26 20.30
N ASP A 210 -21.01 -29.99 19.37
CA ASP A 210 -20.42 -31.22 18.82
C ASP A 210 -19.09 -30.96 18.10
N LYS A 211 -19.01 -29.85 17.35
CA LYS A 211 -17.78 -29.45 16.66
C LYS A 211 -16.75 -28.92 17.63
N LEU A 212 -17.20 -28.21 18.66
CA LEU A 212 -16.33 -27.72 19.73
C LEU A 212 -15.66 -28.88 20.48
N GLU A 213 -16.42 -29.88 20.90
CA GLU A 213 -15.87 -31.08 21.56
C GLU A 213 -14.90 -31.84 20.64
N ALA A 214 -15.26 -32.04 19.36
CA ALA A 214 -14.35 -32.67 18.41
C ALA A 214 -13.03 -31.88 18.23
N SER A 215 -13.09 -30.54 18.22
CA SER A 215 -11.91 -29.69 18.17
C SER A 215 -11.09 -29.71 19.46
N ARG A 216 -11.73 -29.80 20.64
CA ARG A 216 -11.07 -29.98 21.94
C ARG A 216 -10.29 -31.29 21.97
N ASP A 217 -10.92 -32.38 21.57
CA ASP A 217 -10.27 -33.69 21.48
C ASP A 217 -9.09 -33.68 20.51
N TYR A 218 -9.25 -33.03 19.35
CA TYR A 218 -8.17 -32.88 18.37
C TYR A 218 -6.98 -32.08 18.94
N ALA A 219 -7.24 -30.96 19.62
CA ALA A 219 -6.19 -30.17 20.26
C ALA A 219 -5.48 -30.95 21.37
N ARG A 220 -6.23 -31.61 22.26
CA ARG A 220 -5.70 -32.45 23.36
C ARG A 220 -4.81 -33.57 22.83
N ALA A 221 -5.26 -34.30 21.81
CA ALA A 221 -4.50 -35.40 21.21
C ALA A 221 -3.17 -34.95 20.61
N ARG A 222 -3.12 -33.73 20.04
CA ARG A 222 -1.95 -33.24 19.29
C ARG A 222 -0.95 -32.45 20.15
N LEU A 223 -1.46 -31.69 21.13
CA LEU A 223 -0.67 -30.79 21.97
C LEU A 223 -0.47 -31.31 23.40
N GLY A 224 -1.25 -32.29 23.85
CA GLY A 224 -1.20 -32.80 25.24
C GLY A 224 0.19 -33.29 25.67
N ARG A 225 1.00 -33.80 24.74
CA ARG A 225 2.38 -34.22 25.02
C ARG A 225 3.30 -33.12 25.55
N TYR A 226 2.97 -31.84 25.32
CA TYR A 226 3.77 -30.70 25.77
C TYR A 226 3.44 -30.25 27.20
N LEU A 227 2.37 -30.81 27.79
CA LEU A 227 1.92 -30.52 29.15
C LEU A 227 2.44 -31.54 30.18
N SER A 228 3.42 -32.38 29.83
CA SER A 228 3.97 -33.41 30.72
C SER A 228 4.63 -32.88 31.99
N HIS A 229 4.94 -31.58 32.04
CA HIS A 229 5.49 -30.90 33.20
C HIS A 229 4.42 -30.48 34.23
N LEU A 230 3.13 -30.60 33.88
CA LEU A 230 2.03 -30.36 34.80
C LEU A 230 1.59 -31.65 35.50
N PRO A 231 1.21 -31.58 36.79
CA PRO A 231 0.76 -32.75 37.54
C PRO A 231 -0.60 -33.28 37.05
N ASP A 232 -1.47 -32.41 36.54
CA ASP A 232 -2.79 -32.76 36.04
C ASP A 232 -3.09 -32.02 34.71
N PRO A 233 -2.67 -32.59 33.57
CA PRO A 233 -2.93 -32.01 32.25
C PRO A 233 -4.42 -31.96 31.87
N ASP A 234 -5.24 -32.88 32.39
CA ASP A 234 -6.67 -32.94 32.06
C ASP A 234 -7.42 -31.77 32.70
N ARG A 235 -7.10 -31.48 33.97
CA ARG A 235 -7.60 -30.27 34.64
C ARG A 235 -7.19 -28.99 33.90
N TYR A 236 -5.93 -28.91 33.46
CA TYR A 236 -5.46 -27.76 32.68
C TYR A 236 -6.33 -27.50 31.44
N TRP A 237 -6.61 -28.54 30.64
CA TRP A 237 -7.45 -28.41 29.46
C TRP A 237 -8.90 -27.99 29.74
N GLY A 238 -9.41 -28.28 30.93
CA GLY A 238 -10.75 -27.82 31.36
C GLY A 238 -10.80 -26.35 31.77
N GLU A 239 -9.65 -25.75 32.12
CA GLU A 239 -9.59 -24.43 32.77
C GLU A 239 -9.09 -23.30 31.86
N VAL A 240 -8.18 -23.54 30.92
CA VAL A 240 -7.43 -22.46 30.24
C VAL A 240 -8.07 -21.86 28.99
N GLU A 241 -9.26 -22.27 28.60
CA GLU A 241 -9.92 -21.71 27.42
C GLU A 241 -10.31 -20.24 27.61
N VAL A 242 -9.99 -19.40 26.61
CA VAL A 242 -10.41 -18.00 26.59
C VAL A 242 -11.65 -17.86 25.71
N PRO A 243 -12.82 -17.51 26.29
CA PRO A 243 -14.07 -17.45 25.56
C PRO A 243 -14.09 -16.26 24.58
N TYR A 244 -14.81 -16.41 23.47
CA TYR A 244 -15.15 -15.28 22.61
C TYR A 244 -16.29 -14.47 23.25
N LYS A 245 -16.07 -13.15 23.40
CA LYS A 245 -17.07 -12.22 23.92
C LYS A 245 -17.21 -11.04 22.95
N SER A 246 -18.39 -10.90 22.36
CA SER A 246 -18.68 -9.84 21.37
C SER A 246 -18.47 -8.42 21.91
N PHE A 247 -18.57 -8.24 23.24
CA PHE A 247 -18.26 -6.97 23.93
C PHE A 247 -16.85 -6.44 23.60
N TYR A 248 -15.86 -7.32 23.46
CA TYR A 248 -14.47 -6.96 23.17
C TYR A 248 -14.14 -6.96 21.66
N ALA A 249 -15.12 -7.15 20.77
CA ALA A 249 -14.86 -7.37 19.34
C ALA A 249 -14.49 -6.11 18.56
N TYR A 250 -14.76 -4.92 19.10
CA TYR A 250 -14.65 -3.66 18.37
C TYR A 250 -13.73 -2.62 19.03
N GLU A 251 -13.25 -2.90 20.25
CA GLU A 251 -12.46 -1.98 21.08
C GLU A 251 -11.46 -2.76 21.93
N GLU A 252 -10.25 -2.23 22.05
CA GLU A 252 -9.10 -2.80 22.75
C GLU A 252 -9.20 -2.58 24.28
N ILE A 253 -10.26 -3.11 24.88
CA ILE A 253 -10.56 -2.96 26.31
C ILE A 253 -9.79 -4.02 27.12
N LEU A 254 -9.17 -3.59 28.23
CA LEU A 254 -8.62 -4.48 29.25
C LEU A 254 -9.74 -5.23 30.00
N ALA A 255 -9.65 -6.54 30.11
CA ALA A 255 -10.61 -7.37 30.83
C ALA A 255 -10.78 -6.99 32.31
N PRO A 256 -9.71 -6.62 33.06
CA PRO A 256 -9.86 -6.04 34.41
C PRO A 256 -10.72 -4.76 34.47
N ILE A 257 -10.86 -4.05 33.35
CA ILE A 257 -11.69 -2.85 33.23
C ILE A 257 -13.08 -3.18 32.69
N GLY A 258 -13.19 -4.09 31.73
CA GLY A 258 -14.46 -4.48 31.10
C GLY A 258 -15.32 -5.41 31.96
N ASP A 259 -14.72 -6.47 32.49
CA ASP A 259 -15.39 -7.49 33.29
C ASP A 259 -15.47 -7.07 34.77
N ARG A 260 -16.42 -7.64 35.52
CA ARG A 260 -16.38 -7.54 36.98
C ARG A 260 -15.50 -8.65 37.55
N PRO A 261 -14.72 -8.38 38.61
CA PRO A 261 -13.98 -9.41 39.31
C PRO A 261 -14.89 -10.55 39.78
N GLN A 262 -14.34 -11.76 39.92
CA GLN A 262 -15.02 -12.95 40.46
C GLN A 262 -16.22 -13.45 39.63
N GLN A 263 -16.37 -12.98 38.38
CA GLN A 263 -17.35 -13.52 37.44
C GLN A 263 -16.75 -14.64 36.61
N GLU A 264 -17.37 -15.82 36.68
CA GLU A 264 -17.03 -16.94 35.82
C GLU A 264 -17.39 -16.68 34.35
N ASN A 265 -16.79 -17.46 33.44
CA ASN A 265 -17.00 -17.37 32.00
C ASN A 265 -16.73 -15.98 31.39
N THR A 266 -15.81 -15.22 31.98
CA THR A 266 -15.31 -13.92 31.50
C THR A 266 -13.89 -14.04 30.92
N ILE A 267 -13.43 -13.01 30.19
CA ILE A 267 -12.03 -12.99 29.71
C ILE A 267 -11.09 -12.79 30.90
N LEU A 268 -11.51 -12.01 31.91
CA LEU A 268 -10.76 -11.83 33.15
C LEU A 268 -10.52 -13.15 33.87
N ALA A 269 -11.57 -13.93 34.15
CA ALA A 269 -11.44 -15.22 34.83
C ALA A 269 -10.57 -16.23 34.05
N ALA A 270 -10.68 -16.25 32.71
CA ALA A 270 -9.81 -17.08 31.89
C ALA A 270 -8.33 -16.63 32.00
N THR A 271 -8.09 -15.32 32.03
CA THR A 271 -6.74 -14.76 32.20
C THR A 271 -6.16 -15.07 33.58
N GLU A 272 -6.95 -14.96 34.65
CA GLU A 272 -6.56 -15.32 36.02
C GLU A 272 -6.11 -16.78 36.11
N ARG A 273 -6.83 -17.71 35.47
CA ARG A 273 -6.44 -19.13 35.39
C ARG A 273 -5.12 -19.33 34.64
N ILE A 274 -4.94 -18.65 33.50
CA ILE A 274 -3.67 -18.68 32.77
C ILE A 274 -2.52 -18.17 33.65
N VAL A 275 -2.68 -17.01 34.28
CA VAL A 275 -1.70 -16.42 35.20
C VAL A 275 -1.39 -17.36 36.36
N GLY A 276 -2.39 -18.05 36.92
CA GLY A 276 -2.20 -19.09 37.92
C GLY A 276 -1.22 -20.16 37.46
N TYR A 277 -1.38 -20.70 36.25
CA TYR A 277 -0.42 -21.68 35.71
C TYR A 277 0.96 -21.07 35.41
N LEU A 278 1.03 -19.84 34.90
CA LEU A 278 2.31 -19.19 34.57
C LEU A 278 3.15 -18.89 35.83
N THR A 279 2.49 -18.61 36.95
CA THR A 279 3.11 -18.24 38.23
C THR A 279 3.22 -19.39 39.22
N ASP A 280 3.00 -20.64 38.77
CA ASP A 280 2.95 -21.83 39.63
C ASP A 280 2.01 -21.64 40.84
N GLN A 281 0.84 -21.04 40.57
CA GLN A 281 -0.24 -20.71 41.49
C GLN A 281 0.08 -19.59 42.49
N GLY A 282 1.15 -18.83 42.27
CA GLY A 282 1.50 -17.65 43.07
C GLY A 282 0.55 -16.45 42.90
N VAL A 283 -0.12 -16.35 41.75
CA VAL A 283 -1.16 -15.33 41.48
C VAL A 283 -2.39 -16.03 40.92
N GLN A 284 -3.49 -16.05 41.68
CA GLN A 284 -4.70 -16.81 41.33
C GLN A 284 -5.89 -15.92 40.91
N ALA A 285 -5.82 -14.63 41.22
CA ALA A 285 -6.87 -13.67 40.91
C ALA A 285 -6.29 -12.26 40.74
N LEU A 286 -7.08 -11.36 40.18
CA LEU A 286 -6.82 -9.93 40.15
C LEU A 286 -6.64 -9.43 41.60
N GLY A 287 -5.55 -8.71 41.85
CA GLY A 287 -5.18 -8.21 43.18
C GLY A 287 -6.00 -6.97 43.57
N ALA A 288 -5.33 -5.83 43.78
CA ALA A 288 -6.04 -4.59 44.09
C ALA A 288 -6.97 -4.19 42.93
N THR A 289 -8.28 -4.14 43.19
CA THR A 289 -9.29 -3.79 42.21
C THR A 289 -9.61 -2.31 42.25
N LEU A 290 -9.76 -1.67 41.09
CA LEU A 290 -10.44 -0.39 40.98
C LEU A 290 -11.84 -0.48 41.58
N ASP A 291 -12.30 0.57 42.26
CA ASP A 291 -13.70 0.61 42.67
C ASP A 291 -14.63 0.63 41.44
N GLU A 292 -15.90 0.26 41.59
CA GLU A 292 -16.83 0.15 40.45
C GLU A 292 -17.03 1.50 39.73
N ARG A 293 -16.86 2.63 40.41
CA ARG A 293 -16.99 3.97 39.82
C ARG A 293 -15.76 4.32 38.99
N GLU A 294 -14.57 4.07 39.51
CA GLU A 294 -13.29 4.23 38.82
C GLU A 294 -13.20 3.30 37.62
N ARG A 295 -13.57 2.03 37.78
CA ARG A 295 -13.61 1.05 36.69
C ARG A 295 -14.53 1.50 35.56
N ARG A 296 -15.75 1.94 35.87
CA ARG A 296 -16.68 2.49 34.86
C ARG A 296 -16.15 3.76 34.19
N SER A 297 -15.50 4.63 34.97
CA SER A 297 -14.91 5.87 34.44
C SER A 297 -13.75 5.55 33.49
N ALA A 298 -12.92 4.55 33.84
CA ALA A 298 -11.86 4.05 32.99
C ALA A 298 -12.41 3.40 31.71
N LEU A 299 -13.48 2.59 31.83
CA LEU A 299 -14.13 1.92 30.70
C LEU A 299 -14.60 2.90 29.63
N VAL A 300 -15.17 4.05 30.02
CA VAL A 300 -15.61 5.09 29.08
C VAL A 300 -14.45 5.64 28.24
N ARG A 301 -13.22 5.67 28.78
CA ARG A 301 -12.04 6.14 28.02
C ARG A 301 -11.62 5.18 26.90
N PHE A 302 -11.97 3.90 27.01
CA PHE A 302 -11.76 2.94 25.93
C PHE A 302 -12.85 2.97 24.86
N GLN A 303 -14.04 3.47 25.20
CA GLN A 303 -15.19 3.44 24.31
C GLN A 303 -15.13 4.55 23.28
N ARG A 304 -15.33 4.18 22.01
CA ARG A 304 -15.47 5.14 20.92
C ARG A 304 -16.74 5.96 21.14
N VAL A 305 -16.57 7.28 21.18
CA VAL A 305 -17.70 8.20 21.30
C VAL A 305 -18.55 8.09 20.03
N ARG A 306 -19.79 7.59 20.17
CA ARG A 306 -20.79 7.67 19.10
C ARG A 306 -20.98 9.13 18.73
N THR A 307 -20.55 9.50 17.53
CA THR A 307 -20.86 10.80 16.93
C THR A 307 -22.36 10.87 16.70
N ARG A 308 -23.10 11.46 17.65
CA ARG A 308 -24.53 11.75 17.48
C ARG A 308 -24.70 12.78 16.37
N THR A 309 -25.23 12.33 15.24
CA THR A 309 -25.84 13.21 14.25
C THR A 309 -27.20 13.66 14.80
N GLY A 310 -27.28 14.92 15.23
CA GLY A 310 -28.55 15.55 15.66
C GLY A 310 -28.69 15.65 17.18
N ASP A 311 -29.10 16.84 17.62
CA ASP A 311 -29.41 17.28 18.98
C ASP A 311 -28.23 17.62 19.91
N GLY A 312 -28.07 18.94 20.09
CA GLY A 312 -27.12 19.56 21.00
C GLY A 312 -27.52 19.41 22.46
N VAL A 313 -26.55 19.02 23.29
CA VAL A 313 -26.50 19.14 24.75
C VAL A 313 -25.06 19.54 25.10
N PRO A 314 -24.84 20.43 26.08
CA PRO A 314 -23.83 21.47 26.01
C PRO A 314 -22.43 20.94 26.32
N GLY A 315 -21.49 21.27 25.44
CA GLY A 315 -20.07 21.15 25.73
C GLY A 315 -19.66 22.04 26.92
N PRO A 316 -18.48 21.79 27.52
CA PRO A 316 -17.89 22.74 28.46
C PRO A 316 -17.89 24.11 27.80
N ARG A 317 -18.28 25.15 28.55
CA ARG A 317 -18.52 26.50 28.05
C ARG A 317 -17.48 26.84 26.96
N PRO A 318 -17.92 27.16 25.74
CA PRO A 318 -16.98 27.46 24.68
C PRO A 318 -16.20 28.69 25.12
N GLY A 319 -14.90 28.51 25.34
CA GLY A 319 -13.94 29.58 25.15
C GLY A 319 -14.19 30.17 23.75
N PRO A 320 -14.03 31.49 23.58
CA PRO A 320 -14.51 32.19 22.40
C PRO A 320 -13.96 31.53 21.13
N ARG A 321 -14.85 31.31 20.15
CA ARG A 321 -14.53 30.81 18.79
C ARG A 321 -13.16 31.33 18.34
N GLY A 322 -12.19 30.43 18.16
CA GLY A 322 -10.82 30.79 17.81
C GLY A 322 -10.14 29.67 17.02
N ALA A 323 -9.17 30.05 16.19
CA ALA A 323 -8.44 29.23 15.23
C ALA A 323 -7.79 27.96 15.81
N ALA A 324 -7.27 27.09 14.93
CA ALA A 324 -6.34 26.02 15.32
C ALA A 324 -5.28 26.55 16.30
N PRO A 325 -4.87 25.76 17.32
CA PRO A 325 -3.87 26.21 18.29
C PRO A 325 -2.61 26.61 17.55
N ALA A 326 -2.06 27.77 17.91
CA ALA A 326 -0.91 28.32 17.22
C ALA A 326 0.35 27.53 17.52
N ARG A 327 1.15 27.28 16.48
CA ARG A 327 2.40 26.53 16.60
C ARG A 327 3.53 27.44 17.06
N VAL A 328 4.19 27.06 18.15
CA VAL A 328 5.34 27.77 18.70
C VAL A 328 6.53 26.84 18.75
N PHE A 329 7.68 27.29 18.25
CA PHE A 329 8.93 26.51 18.32
C PHE A 329 9.94 27.18 19.25
N LEU A 330 10.44 26.45 20.24
CA LEU A 330 11.45 26.89 21.18
C LEU A 330 12.83 26.45 20.69
N THR A 331 13.72 27.40 20.47
CA THR A 331 15.11 27.17 20.03
C THR A 331 16.11 27.79 21.00
N CYS A 332 17.19 27.06 21.28
CA CYS A 332 18.33 27.52 22.06
C CYS A 332 19.54 26.60 21.77
N PRO A 333 20.75 27.14 21.56
CA PRO A 333 21.96 26.34 21.60
C PRO A 333 22.11 25.66 22.95
N TYR A 334 22.68 24.46 22.95
CA TYR A 334 22.93 23.75 24.20
C TYR A 334 24.04 24.46 25.02
N ASP A 335 23.69 24.91 26.22
CA ASP A 335 24.59 25.60 27.16
C ASP A 335 25.08 24.66 28.27
N SER A 336 24.16 24.21 29.12
CA SER A 336 24.41 23.24 30.20
C SER A 336 23.19 22.34 30.41
N ALA A 337 23.36 21.23 31.15
CA ALA A 337 22.23 20.34 31.49
C ALA A 337 21.16 21.08 32.32
N GLU A 338 21.58 21.89 33.29
CA GLU A 338 20.68 22.71 34.13
C GLU A 338 19.91 23.75 33.29
N HIS A 339 20.58 24.40 32.34
CA HIS A 339 19.93 25.32 31.41
C HIS A 339 18.91 24.58 30.52
N TRP A 340 19.26 23.39 30.04
CA TRP A 340 18.38 22.61 29.19
C TRP A 340 17.15 22.06 29.92
N ASP A 341 17.32 21.65 31.18
CA ASP A 341 16.20 21.27 32.06
C ASP A 341 15.25 22.47 32.26
N ALA A 342 15.79 23.67 32.46
CA ALA A 342 14.99 24.90 32.58
C ALA A 342 14.25 25.27 31.28
N VAL A 343 14.87 25.08 30.11
CA VAL A 343 14.21 25.24 28.79
C VAL A 343 13.09 24.20 28.60
N ARG A 344 13.31 22.96 29.04
CA ARG A 344 12.29 21.89 28.99
C ARG A 344 11.11 22.20 29.91
N ASP A 345 11.37 22.72 31.10
CA ASP A 345 10.31 23.14 32.03
C ASP A 345 9.49 24.31 31.44
N LEU A 346 10.15 25.28 30.80
CA LEU A 346 9.47 26.34 30.05
C LEU A 346 8.61 25.77 28.91
N TRP A 347 9.12 24.80 28.16
CA TRP A 347 8.37 24.12 27.11
C TRP A 347 7.11 23.44 27.66
N PHE A 348 7.20 22.74 28.79
CA PHE A 348 6.04 22.13 29.45
C PHE A 348 5.00 23.18 29.88
N LEU A 349 5.45 24.33 30.40
CA LEU A 349 4.56 25.42 30.85
C LEU A 349 3.86 26.16 29.71
N LEU A 350 4.42 26.16 28.50
CA LEU A 350 3.79 26.76 27.31
C LEU A 350 2.74 25.86 26.67
N ARG A 351 2.73 24.56 26.98
CA ARG A 351 1.76 23.61 26.41
C ARG A 351 0.39 23.74 27.09
N GLY A 352 -0.62 24.04 26.28
CA GLY A 352 -2.02 24.16 26.71
C GLY A 352 -2.94 24.30 25.50
N GLY A 353 -4.27 24.20 25.70
CA GLY A 353 -5.24 24.09 24.59
C GLY A 353 -5.25 25.18 23.51
N GLU A 354 -4.50 26.28 23.68
CA GLU A 354 -4.39 27.39 22.72
C GLU A 354 -3.02 27.49 22.00
N VAL A 355 -1.99 26.74 22.46
CA VAL A 355 -0.61 26.81 21.93
C VAL A 355 -0.02 25.40 21.76
N ASP A 356 0.35 25.05 20.53
CA ASP A 356 1.13 23.84 20.20
C ASP A 356 2.63 24.16 20.25
N ALA A 357 3.23 24.02 21.43
CA ALA A 357 4.66 24.28 21.64
C ALA A 357 5.52 23.04 21.30
N ARG A 358 6.53 23.24 20.47
CA ARG A 358 7.60 22.28 20.10
C ARG A 358 8.95 22.77 20.59
N LEU A 359 9.84 21.86 20.96
CA LEU A 359 11.14 22.16 21.54
C LEU A 359 12.25 21.56 20.67
N ASP A 360 13.34 22.32 20.49
CA ASP A 360 14.57 21.88 19.82
C ASP A 360 15.26 20.71 20.56
N ARG A 361 16.27 20.07 19.96
CA ARG A 361 16.93 18.88 20.51
C ARG A 361 18.37 19.17 20.99
N PRO A 362 18.79 18.63 22.15
CA PRO A 362 20.17 18.76 22.61
C PRO A 362 21.11 17.83 21.80
N PRO A 363 22.43 18.11 21.73
CA PRO A 363 23.40 17.38 20.90
C PRO A 363 23.35 15.85 20.94
N GLY A 364 23.00 15.24 22.07
CA GLY A 364 22.86 13.78 22.22
C GLY A 364 21.53 13.19 21.73
N GLN A 365 20.60 14.01 21.25
CA GLN A 365 19.27 13.59 20.74
C GLN A 365 19.00 14.13 19.32
N ARG A 366 20.02 14.73 18.69
CA ARG A 366 19.95 15.27 17.33
C ARG A 366 20.18 14.12 16.34
N PRO A 367 19.19 13.75 15.50
CA PRO A 367 19.44 12.85 14.38
C PRO A 367 20.40 13.50 13.36
N GLU A 368 20.95 12.73 12.42
CA GLU A 368 21.85 13.24 11.37
C GLU A 368 21.21 14.37 10.53
N ASP A 369 19.89 14.33 10.34
CA ASP A 369 19.10 15.32 9.63
C ASP A 369 18.53 16.43 10.52
N TRP A 370 18.94 16.49 11.80
CA TRP A 370 18.46 17.51 12.74
C TRP A 370 18.56 18.95 12.22
N PRO A 371 19.60 19.39 11.47
CA PRO A 371 19.63 20.73 10.92
C PRO A 371 18.45 21.05 9.97
N LEU A 372 18.01 20.05 9.19
CA LEU A 372 16.86 20.17 8.30
C LEU A 372 15.56 20.16 9.09
N TRP A 373 15.45 19.27 10.08
CA TRP A 373 14.31 19.23 10.98
C TRP A 373 14.13 20.55 11.75
N GLN A 374 15.21 21.12 12.30
CA GLN A 374 15.17 22.39 13.03
C GLN A 374 14.70 23.53 12.12
N ALA A 375 15.20 23.59 10.88
CA ALA A 375 14.77 24.58 9.88
C ALA A 375 13.29 24.43 9.50
N GLU A 376 12.82 23.18 9.34
CA GLU A 376 11.42 22.85 9.07
C GLU A 376 10.51 23.31 10.22
N GLU A 377 10.85 22.98 11.46
CA GLU A 377 10.07 23.37 12.65
C GLU A 377 10.01 24.89 12.82
N MET A 378 11.11 25.60 12.54
CA MET A 378 11.14 27.07 12.54
C MET A 378 10.28 27.68 11.43
N ARG A 379 10.28 27.08 10.23
CA ARG A 379 9.50 27.55 9.07
C ARG A 379 8.00 27.34 9.28
N GLU A 380 7.64 26.23 9.89
CA GLU A 380 6.27 25.81 10.17
C GLU A 380 5.66 26.45 11.42
N ALA A 381 6.48 27.06 12.29
CA ALA A 381 6.01 27.75 13.49
C ALA A 381 5.38 29.12 13.15
N ASP A 382 4.26 29.42 13.81
CA ASP A 382 3.65 30.75 13.77
C ASP A 382 4.50 31.78 14.55
N LEU A 383 5.24 31.31 15.56
CA LEU A 383 6.17 32.11 16.37
C LEU A 383 7.37 31.25 16.82
N VAL A 384 8.57 31.82 16.75
CA VAL A 384 9.81 31.20 17.25
C VAL A 384 10.23 31.88 18.55
N VAL A 385 10.36 31.09 19.62
CA VAL A 385 10.84 31.55 20.93
C VAL A 385 12.33 31.22 21.04
N ALA A 386 13.17 32.25 20.96
CA ALA A 386 14.61 32.11 21.12
C ALA A 386 14.98 32.33 22.59
N VAL A 387 15.30 31.25 23.30
CA VAL A 387 15.74 31.34 24.71
C VAL A 387 17.20 31.73 24.71
N SER A 388 17.53 32.88 25.31
CA SER A 388 18.91 33.40 25.35
C SER A 388 19.71 32.79 26.49
N SER A 389 21.02 32.65 26.27
CA SER A 389 21.95 32.07 27.23
C SER A 389 23.37 32.62 27.05
N PRO A 390 24.23 32.59 28.10
CA PRO A 390 25.62 33.01 28.00
C PRO A 390 26.41 32.30 26.89
N ALA A 391 26.12 31.02 26.61
CA ALA A 391 26.73 30.29 25.48
C ALA A 391 26.19 30.75 24.12
N TYR A 392 24.90 31.07 24.03
CA TYR A 392 24.27 31.57 22.80
C TYR A 392 24.96 32.84 22.30
N ARG A 393 25.29 33.78 23.21
CA ARG A 393 26.03 35.00 22.84
C ARG A 393 27.49 34.76 22.46
N ARG A 394 28.18 33.84 23.15
CA ARG A 394 29.62 33.59 22.97
C ARG A 394 29.96 32.79 21.71
N ARG A 395 28.98 32.18 21.04
CA ARG A 395 29.17 31.34 19.85
C ARG A 395 28.39 31.84 18.61
N PRO A 396 28.67 33.06 18.11
CA PRO A 396 27.91 33.65 16.99
C PRO A 396 28.16 32.97 15.63
N THR A 397 29.19 32.13 15.53
CA THR A 397 29.56 31.35 14.33
C THR A 397 29.23 29.86 14.47
N ASP A 398 28.49 29.48 15.52
CA ASP A 398 27.97 28.11 15.63
C ASP A 398 26.95 27.89 14.50
N PRO A 399 27.05 26.81 13.71
CA PRO A 399 26.11 26.53 12.62
C PRO A 399 24.64 26.59 13.05
N ASP A 400 24.34 26.25 14.31
CA ASP A 400 22.99 26.33 14.88
C ASP A 400 22.53 27.77 15.02
N VAL A 401 23.42 28.63 15.53
CA VAL A 401 23.17 30.06 15.71
C VAL A 401 23.07 30.75 14.36
N GLU A 402 23.86 30.34 13.37
CA GLU A 402 23.78 30.88 12.01
C GLU A 402 22.48 30.52 11.31
N ARG A 403 21.93 29.32 11.51
CA ARG A 403 20.60 28.95 10.99
C ARG A 403 19.50 29.76 11.65
N VAL A 404 19.57 29.95 12.97
CA VAL A 404 18.61 30.82 13.67
C VAL A 404 18.72 32.26 13.18
N ARG A 405 19.92 32.78 12.97
CA ARG A 405 20.16 34.11 12.38
C ARG A 405 19.59 34.21 10.96
N ALA A 406 19.83 33.22 10.11
CA ALA A 406 19.32 33.21 8.74
C ALA A 406 17.78 33.24 8.70
N SER A 407 17.11 32.51 9.61
CA SER A 407 15.64 32.57 9.73
C SER A 407 15.16 33.90 10.33
N TYR A 408 15.89 34.45 11.29
CA TYR A 408 15.60 35.77 11.87
C TYR A 408 15.71 36.89 10.84
N ASP A 409 16.74 36.87 9.98
CA ASP A 409 16.94 37.90 8.95
C ASP A 409 15.82 37.92 7.90
N VAL A 410 15.13 36.79 7.69
CA VAL A 410 13.98 36.67 6.78
C VAL A 410 12.71 37.27 7.37
N ASP A 411 12.38 36.96 8.63
CA ASP A 411 11.20 37.51 9.31
C ASP A 411 11.48 37.76 10.81
N PRO A 412 12.10 38.91 11.16
CA PRO A 412 12.39 39.27 12.54
C PRO A 412 11.13 39.36 13.41
N GLY A 413 9.96 39.58 12.80
CA GLY A 413 8.68 39.74 13.51
C GLY A 413 8.17 38.45 14.15
N ARG A 414 8.62 37.29 13.66
CA ARG A 414 8.27 35.97 14.21
C ARG A 414 9.09 35.55 15.42
N PHE A 415 10.15 36.27 15.76
CA PHE A 415 11.02 35.90 16.86
C PHE A 415 10.63 36.62 18.16
N LEU A 416 10.64 35.86 19.25
CA LEU A 416 10.47 36.34 20.60
C LEU A 416 11.64 35.88 21.47
N THR A 417 12.48 36.83 21.87
CA THR A 417 13.62 36.57 22.74
C THR A 417 13.15 36.43 24.18
N VAL A 418 13.56 35.35 24.86
CA VAL A 418 13.19 35.05 26.24
C VAL A 418 14.44 34.88 27.10
N LEU A 419 14.43 35.48 28.29
CA LEU A 419 15.44 35.31 29.34
C LEU A 419 14.86 34.46 30.48
N LEU A 420 15.54 33.37 30.82
CA LEU A 420 15.18 32.50 31.96
C LEU A 420 15.54 33.18 33.30
N PRO A 421 14.97 32.74 34.44
CA PRO A 421 15.28 33.31 35.74
C PRO A 421 16.80 33.25 36.03
N GLY A 422 17.40 34.41 36.33
CA GLY A 422 18.84 34.53 36.58
C GLY A 422 19.72 34.82 35.35
N ALA A 423 19.13 34.89 34.14
CA ALA A 423 19.82 35.37 32.93
C ALA A 423 19.77 36.92 32.85
N SER A 424 20.75 37.52 32.17
CA SER A 424 20.88 38.97 32.00
C SER A 424 20.67 39.39 30.53
N ASP A 425 20.37 40.66 30.28
CA ASP A 425 20.38 41.25 28.92
C ASP A 425 21.74 41.05 28.22
N ASP A 426 22.81 40.91 29.00
CA ASP A 426 24.15 40.57 28.52
C ASP A 426 24.26 39.15 27.94
N ASP A 427 23.24 38.30 28.06
CA ASP A 427 23.21 36.95 27.50
C ASP A 427 22.52 36.88 26.11
N ILE A 428 21.92 37.99 25.66
CA ILE A 428 21.23 38.04 24.37
C ILE A 428 22.27 38.16 23.23
N PRO A 429 22.20 37.31 22.19
CA PRO A 429 23.02 37.43 20.99
C PRO A 429 22.77 38.75 20.24
N ALA A 430 23.83 39.34 19.67
CA ALA A 430 23.75 40.67 19.06
C ALA A 430 22.70 40.82 17.94
N PHE A 431 22.39 39.75 17.19
CA PHE A 431 21.38 39.77 16.13
C PHE A 431 19.94 39.73 16.67
N LEU A 432 19.75 39.24 17.90
CA LEU A 432 18.46 39.24 18.61
C LEU A 432 18.24 40.50 19.46
N LEU A 433 19.24 41.40 19.52
CA LEU A 433 19.09 42.70 20.17
C LEU A 433 18.25 43.65 19.30
N PRO A 434 17.46 44.54 19.89
CA PRO A 434 16.73 45.58 19.16
C PRO A 434 17.68 46.48 18.34
N GLY A 435 17.54 46.50 17.02
CA GLY A 435 18.28 47.42 16.14
C GLY A 435 17.69 48.85 16.16
N PRO A 436 18.48 49.90 15.79
CA PRO A 436 18.06 51.31 15.87
C PRO A 436 16.99 51.74 14.84
N ALA A 437 16.60 50.89 13.88
CA ALA A 437 15.69 51.27 12.77
C ALA A 437 14.59 50.23 12.46
N GLY A 438 14.35 49.24 13.32
CA GLY A 438 13.24 48.28 13.19
C GLY A 438 12.45 48.18 14.49
N PRO A 439 11.25 47.58 14.51
CA PRO A 439 10.51 47.35 15.75
C PRO A 439 11.18 46.23 16.57
N GLY A 440 12.40 46.47 17.04
CA GLY A 440 13.08 45.60 18.00
C GLY A 440 12.36 45.71 19.34
N ARG A 441 11.60 44.69 19.71
CA ARG A 441 10.84 44.65 20.96
C ARG A 441 11.69 43.98 22.05
N ALA A 442 11.63 44.51 23.27
CA ALA A 442 12.39 44.06 24.43
C ALA A 442 12.23 42.56 24.69
N ALA A 443 13.29 41.91 25.17
CA ALA A 443 13.26 40.52 25.60
C ALA A 443 12.26 40.31 26.74
N VAL A 444 11.66 39.12 26.79
CA VAL A 444 10.73 38.75 27.87
C VAL A 444 11.52 38.07 28.97
N GLU A 445 11.69 38.77 30.09
CA GLU A 445 12.31 38.22 31.29
C GLU A 445 11.29 37.42 32.12
N LEU A 446 11.63 36.18 32.44
CA LEU A 446 10.80 35.31 33.28
C LEU A 446 11.26 35.40 34.74
N ALA A 447 10.37 35.84 35.63
CA ALA A 447 10.67 35.94 37.06
C ALA A 447 10.78 34.58 37.77
N SER A 448 10.07 33.55 37.29
CA SER A 448 10.17 32.16 37.75
C SER A 448 9.60 31.19 36.71
N LEU A 449 10.04 29.92 36.73
CA LEU A 449 9.48 28.83 35.92
C LEU A 449 8.28 28.19 36.63
N THR A 450 7.25 28.99 36.87
CA THR A 450 5.95 28.55 37.40
C THR A 450 4.85 28.99 36.44
N PRO A 451 3.63 28.39 36.49
CA PRO A 451 2.51 28.83 35.65
C PRO A 451 2.22 30.34 35.74
N ASP A 452 2.42 30.95 36.93
CA ASP A 452 2.25 32.38 37.13
C ASP A 452 3.42 33.21 36.58
N GLY A 453 4.65 32.69 36.69
CA GLY A 453 5.85 33.35 36.16
C GLY A 453 5.93 33.39 34.63
N VAL A 454 5.33 32.41 33.93
CA VAL A 454 5.31 32.32 32.46
C VAL A 454 4.12 33.08 31.83
N ARG A 455 3.19 33.57 32.65
CA ARG A 455 1.98 34.30 32.20
C ARG A 455 2.27 35.51 31.28
N PRO A 456 3.30 36.36 31.52
CA PRO A 456 3.63 37.47 30.63
C PRO A 456 4.05 36.99 29.23
N LEU A 457 4.78 35.88 29.15
CA LEU A 457 5.20 35.26 27.91
C LEU A 457 3.99 34.72 27.14
N LEU A 458 3.10 33.98 27.81
CA LEU A 458 1.86 33.47 27.20
C LEU A 458 0.97 34.61 26.66
N HIS A 459 0.88 35.74 27.36
CA HIS A 459 0.14 36.90 26.88
C HIS A 459 0.77 37.51 25.62
N GLN A 460 2.10 37.57 25.51
CA GLN A 460 2.76 38.05 24.30
C GLN A 460 2.63 37.08 23.12
N VAL A 461 2.75 35.77 23.38
CA VAL A 461 2.55 34.73 22.37
C VAL A 461 1.12 34.84 21.82
N THR A 462 0.11 34.80 22.67
CA THR A 462 -1.31 34.90 22.26
C THR A 462 -1.66 36.23 21.59
N ALA A 463 -1.06 37.35 22.03
CA ALA A 463 -1.28 38.65 21.40
C ALA A 463 -0.68 38.74 19.98
N ARG A 464 0.48 38.10 19.73
CA ARG A 464 1.13 38.08 18.41
C ARG A 464 0.41 37.20 17.39
N LEU A 465 -0.39 36.25 17.87
CA LEU A 465 -1.15 35.31 17.05
C LEU A 465 -2.50 35.87 16.57
N ARG A 466 -2.89 37.09 16.98
CA ARG A 466 -4.04 37.80 16.41
C ARG A 466 -3.60 38.62 15.19
N PRO A 467 -4.27 38.50 14.03
CA PRO A 467 -3.81 39.14 12.80
C PRO A 467 -3.88 40.67 12.90
N PRO A 468 -2.84 41.42 12.50
CA PRO A 468 -2.97 42.85 12.29
C PRO A 468 -3.83 43.12 11.05
N ALA A 469 -4.81 44.02 11.16
CA ALA A 469 -5.55 44.51 10.01
C ALA A 469 -4.59 45.26 9.07
N ARG A 470 -4.35 44.73 7.86
CA ARG A 470 -3.57 45.41 6.81
C ARG A 470 -4.15 45.21 5.41
N PRO A 471 -3.88 46.17 4.51
CA PRO A 471 -4.83 46.67 3.52
C PRO A 471 -4.76 45.90 2.20
N ARG A 472 -5.90 45.93 1.48
CA ARG A 472 -5.99 45.61 0.06
C ARG A 472 -5.09 46.56 -0.73
N GLU A 473 -4.08 46.00 -1.41
CA GLU A 473 -3.55 46.42 -2.72
C GLU A 473 -2.11 45.93 -2.88
N ARG A 474 -1.97 44.75 -3.49
CA ARG A 474 -0.85 44.26 -4.32
C ARG A 474 -0.89 42.74 -4.29
N ILE A 475 -1.25 42.13 -5.42
CA ILE A 475 -0.60 40.98 -6.07
C ILE A 475 -1.31 40.85 -7.42
N LEU A 476 -0.85 41.64 -8.38
CA LEU A 476 -0.74 41.27 -9.79
C LEU A 476 0.76 41.30 -10.07
N ALA A 477 1.45 40.29 -9.53
CA ALA A 477 2.79 39.93 -9.93
C ALA A 477 2.77 38.40 -9.93
N ALA A 478 3.02 37.82 -11.10
CA ALA A 478 3.10 36.39 -11.29
C ALA A 478 4.02 35.79 -10.22
N GLN A 479 3.46 35.02 -9.30
CA GLN A 479 4.26 34.19 -8.40
C GLN A 479 4.80 33.06 -9.25
N THR A 480 6.09 33.12 -9.57
CA THR A 480 6.86 31.95 -9.97
C THR A 480 6.66 30.88 -8.89
N PRO A 481 6.37 29.62 -9.25
CA PRO A 481 6.21 28.57 -8.25
C PRO A 481 7.48 28.46 -7.40
N GLU A 482 7.34 28.49 -6.07
CA GLU A 482 8.45 28.22 -5.17
C GLU A 482 9.10 26.87 -5.52
N PRO A 483 10.45 26.78 -5.51
CA PRO A 483 11.15 25.54 -5.83
C PRO A 483 10.76 24.45 -4.83
N VAL A 484 10.46 23.25 -5.34
CA VAL A 484 10.10 22.07 -4.51
C VAL A 484 11.33 21.51 -3.77
N PHE A 485 12.52 21.92 -4.20
CA PHE A 485 13.79 21.54 -3.61
C PHE A 485 14.60 22.81 -3.36
N ASP A 486 15.03 23.02 -2.12
CA ASP A 486 16.11 23.98 -1.84
C ASP A 486 17.39 23.49 -2.54
N SER A 487 18.30 24.42 -2.85
CA SER A 487 19.56 24.21 -3.57
C SER A 487 20.58 23.28 -2.87
N VAL A 488 20.14 22.42 -1.95
CA VAL A 488 20.96 21.70 -0.96
C VAL A 488 21.13 20.21 -1.30
N GLU A 489 20.27 19.60 -2.14
CA GLU A 489 20.35 18.16 -2.46
C GLU A 489 20.54 17.86 -3.97
N PRO A 490 21.79 17.96 -4.50
CA PRO A 490 22.09 17.69 -5.91
C PRO A 490 21.77 16.24 -6.34
N GLU A 491 21.73 15.30 -5.40
CA GLU A 491 21.46 13.89 -5.69
C GLU A 491 19.98 13.58 -6.02
N LEU A 492 19.03 14.31 -5.41
CA LEU A 492 17.60 14.19 -5.75
C LEU A 492 17.29 14.89 -7.07
N ALA A 493 17.94 16.02 -7.30
CA ALA A 493 17.91 16.75 -8.56
C ALA A 493 18.34 15.84 -9.72
N GLU A 494 19.47 15.15 -9.59
CA GLU A 494 19.96 14.20 -10.59
C GLU A 494 18.98 13.05 -10.86
N ALA A 495 18.42 12.45 -9.80
CA ALA A 495 17.45 11.36 -9.93
C ALA A 495 16.15 11.82 -10.62
N ALA A 496 15.70 13.05 -10.36
CA ALA A 496 14.54 13.67 -10.99
C ALA A 496 14.80 13.98 -12.47
N ASP A 497 15.99 14.48 -12.80
CA ASP A 497 16.39 14.83 -14.17
C ASP A 497 16.51 13.58 -15.06
N GLU A 498 17.15 12.52 -14.55
CA GLU A 498 17.26 11.26 -15.29
C GLU A 498 15.87 10.61 -15.49
N LEU A 499 14.99 10.67 -14.48
CA LEU A 499 13.60 10.21 -14.63
C LEU A 499 12.82 11.03 -15.66
N ALA A 500 12.96 12.36 -15.64
CA ALA A 500 12.31 13.26 -16.59
C ALA A 500 12.77 12.99 -18.03
N LEU A 501 14.06 12.71 -18.24
CA LEU A 501 14.62 12.37 -19.54
C LEU A 501 13.99 11.09 -20.11
N ARG A 502 13.91 10.02 -19.32
CA ARG A 502 13.28 8.76 -19.73
C ARG A 502 11.79 8.89 -20.00
N LEU A 503 11.08 9.64 -19.16
CA LEU A 503 9.67 9.92 -19.36
C LEU A 503 9.43 10.72 -20.64
N ARG A 504 10.31 11.67 -20.98
CA ARG A 504 10.22 12.43 -22.23
C ARG A 504 10.36 11.54 -23.45
N GLU A 505 11.33 10.61 -23.46
CA GLU A 505 11.48 9.61 -24.53
C GLU A 505 10.24 8.73 -24.68
N GLN A 506 9.67 8.29 -23.55
CA GLN A 506 8.47 7.48 -23.52
C GLN A 506 7.24 8.25 -24.01
N MET A 507 7.03 9.49 -23.55
CA MET A 507 5.92 10.34 -23.98
C MET A 507 5.99 10.63 -25.48
N MET A 508 7.17 10.92 -26.02
CA MET A 508 7.38 11.07 -27.46
C MET A 508 7.05 9.80 -28.25
N THR A 509 7.24 8.63 -27.65
CA THR A 509 6.84 7.35 -28.23
C THR A 509 5.32 7.19 -28.21
N TYR A 510 4.65 7.53 -27.10
CA TYR A 510 3.17 7.50 -27.03
C TYR A 510 2.52 8.48 -28.01
N LEU A 511 3.05 9.69 -28.12
CA LEU A 511 2.56 10.69 -29.06
C LEU A 511 2.67 10.21 -30.52
N ARG A 512 3.79 9.57 -30.88
CA ARG A 512 3.98 8.95 -32.20
C ARG A 512 3.02 7.79 -32.45
N GLN A 513 2.91 6.86 -31.50
CA GLN A 513 2.02 5.69 -31.62
C GLN A 513 0.55 6.09 -31.73
N ARG A 514 0.12 7.11 -30.99
CA ARG A 514 -1.25 7.60 -31.00
C ARG A 514 -1.53 8.63 -32.11
N ARG A 515 -0.52 8.97 -32.92
CA ARG A 515 -0.58 9.98 -33.98
C ARG A 515 -1.07 11.35 -33.48
N ILE A 516 -0.72 11.68 -32.24
CA ILE A 516 -0.99 12.97 -31.58
C ILE A 516 0.07 14.01 -31.98
N MET A 517 0.88 13.75 -33.02
CA MET A 517 1.82 14.72 -33.61
C MET A 517 1.56 14.93 -35.10
N GLU A 518 0.45 14.42 -35.64
CA GLU A 518 0.04 14.75 -37.01
C GLU A 518 -0.31 16.26 -37.07
N PRO A 519 0.04 16.97 -38.18
CA PRO A 519 0.04 18.43 -38.28
C PRO A 519 -1.32 19.12 -38.07
N TYR A 520 -2.41 18.35 -38.02
CA TYR A 520 -3.76 18.86 -37.90
C TYR A 520 -4.55 18.01 -36.89
N GLN A 521 -5.07 18.67 -35.84
CA GLN A 521 -5.82 18.02 -34.76
C GLN A 521 -7.09 18.78 -34.40
N LEU A 522 -8.04 18.05 -33.82
CA LEU A 522 -9.35 18.57 -33.44
C LEU A 522 -9.24 19.50 -32.22
N PRO A 523 -9.81 20.72 -32.26
CA PRO A 523 -9.74 21.65 -31.16
C PRO A 523 -10.73 21.28 -30.05
N VAL A 524 -10.27 20.56 -29.02
CA VAL A 524 -11.09 20.23 -27.86
C VAL A 524 -11.13 21.44 -26.92
N ARG A 525 -12.31 22.02 -26.73
CA ARG A 525 -12.49 23.17 -25.84
C ARG A 525 -12.73 22.69 -24.41
N TRP A 526 -12.01 23.29 -23.46
CA TRP A 526 -12.15 22.99 -22.04
C TRP A 526 -12.76 24.19 -21.34
N THR A 527 -13.84 23.97 -20.61
CA THR A 527 -14.55 25.03 -19.88
C THR A 527 -14.63 24.67 -18.42
N ALA A 528 -14.54 25.67 -17.52
CA ALA A 528 -14.78 25.44 -16.11
C ALA A 528 -16.15 24.74 -15.90
N SER A 529 -16.16 23.70 -15.08
CA SER A 529 -17.38 22.98 -14.75
C SER A 529 -18.38 23.91 -14.06
N ARG A 530 -19.68 23.78 -14.39
CA ARG A 530 -20.75 24.51 -13.68
C ARG A 530 -20.95 24.04 -12.24
N ALA A 531 -20.37 22.90 -11.86
CA ALA A 531 -20.55 22.28 -10.55
C ALA A 531 -19.59 22.81 -9.46
N VAL A 532 -18.52 23.53 -9.82
CA VAL A 532 -17.54 24.09 -8.87
C VAL A 532 -17.27 25.56 -9.20
N PRO A 533 -17.60 26.53 -8.32
CA PRO A 533 -17.43 27.95 -8.62
C PRO A 533 -15.95 28.35 -8.60
N TRP A 534 -15.39 28.61 -9.79
CA TRP A 534 -14.15 29.39 -9.96
C TRP A 534 -14.51 30.87 -10.15
N LYS A 535 -13.72 31.77 -9.57
CA LYS A 535 -14.05 33.21 -9.47
C LYS A 535 -14.05 33.96 -10.80
N ASP A 536 -13.46 33.39 -11.86
CA ASP A 536 -13.47 33.95 -13.21
C ASP A 536 -13.99 32.91 -14.22
N SER A 537 -15.07 33.21 -14.93
CA SER A 537 -15.68 32.33 -15.92
C SER A 537 -15.00 32.46 -17.29
N THR A 538 -13.71 32.15 -17.40
CA THR A 538 -12.99 32.16 -18.69
C THR A 538 -13.06 30.78 -19.37
N SER A 539 -13.62 30.75 -20.59
CA SER A 539 -13.61 29.56 -21.45
C SER A 539 -12.33 29.50 -22.27
N THR A 540 -11.62 28.37 -22.29
CA THR A 540 -10.33 28.27 -22.99
C THR A 540 -10.34 27.17 -24.05
N ARG A 541 -9.78 27.43 -25.24
CA ARG A 541 -9.75 26.46 -26.35
C ARG A 541 -8.42 25.72 -26.32
N LEU A 542 -8.40 24.39 -26.29
CA LEU A 542 -7.19 23.64 -26.62
C LEU A 542 -7.15 23.32 -28.10
N SER A 543 -6.19 23.92 -28.81
CA SER A 543 -5.77 23.47 -30.12
C SER A 543 -4.59 22.50 -29.95
N LEU A 544 -4.83 21.23 -30.29
CA LEU A 544 -3.84 20.16 -30.20
C LEU A 544 -2.85 20.17 -31.40
N ALA A 545 -2.92 21.20 -32.26
CA ALA A 545 -2.01 21.42 -33.41
C ALA A 545 -0.76 22.25 -33.06
N GLY A 546 -0.57 22.64 -31.79
CA GLY A 546 0.69 23.25 -31.35
C GLY A 546 0.65 24.73 -31.01
N GLU A 547 -0.52 25.36 -30.90
CA GLU A 547 -0.59 26.79 -30.53
C GLU A 547 -1.14 27.08 -29.13
N SER A 548 -2.05 26.27 -28.58
CA SER A 548 -2.60 26.60 -27.25
C SER A 548 -1.73 25.99 -26.14
N GLU A 549 -0.79 26.78 -25.63
CA GLU A 549 -0.08 26.52 -24.37
C GLU A 549 -1.02 26.59 -23.15
N ASP A 550 -2.24 27.05 -23.38
CA ASP A 550 -3.30 27.36 -22.45
C ASP A 550 -3.55 26.36 -21.31
N LEU A 551 -3.59 25.04 -21.53
CA LEU A 551 -3.84 24.11 -20.40
C LEU A 551 -2.66 24.02 -19.43
N VAL A 552 -1.45 24.14 -19.97
CA VAL A 552 -0.22 24.18 -19.17
C VAL A 552 -0.18 25.49 -18.41
N GLU A 553 -0.47 26.61 -19.08
CA GLU A 553 -0.56 27.93 -18.43
C GLU A 553 -1.65 27.99 -17.36
N ILE A 554 -2.83 27.43 -17.64
CA ILE A 554 -3.90 27.29 -16.66
C ILE A 554 -3.41 26.48 -15.48
N PHE A 555 -2.83 25.30 -15.71
CA PHE A 555 -2.32 24.46 -14.63
C PHE A 555 -1.25 25.16 -13.77
N LEU A 556 -0.29 25.84 -14.43
CA LEU A 556 0.79 26.57 -13.76
C LEU A 556 0.30 27.81 -13.00
N SER A 557 -0.80 28.43 -13.44
CA SER A 557 -1.45 29.56 -12.75
C SER A 557 -2.39 29.14 -11.61
N LEU A 558 -2.66 27.84 -11.42
CA LEU A 558 -3.51 27.38 -10.32
C LEU A 558 -2.78 27.56 -8.98
N PRO A 559 -3.39 28.24 -7.98
CA PRO A 559 -2.77 28.50 -6.67
C PRO A 559 -2.29 27.24 -5.93
N HIS A 560 -2.96 26.10 -6.18
CA HIS A 560 -2.66 24.83 -5.53
C HIS A 560 -2.18 23.74 -6.49
N GLY A 561 -2.08 24.01 -7.81
CA GLY A 561 -1.67 23.02 -8.81
C GLY A 561 -2.51 21.73 -8.82
N ARG A 562 -3.82 21.83 -8.52
CA ARG A 562 -4.77 20.70 -8.47
C ARG A 562 -5.79 20.83 -9.60
N LEU A 563 -5.79 19.90 -10.54
CA LEU A 563 -6.61 19.96 -11.75
C LEU A 563 -7.40 18.65 -11.95
N VAL A 564 -8.68 18.78 -12.29
CA VAL A 564 -9.55 17.66 -12.68
C VAL A 564 -10.07 17.90 -14.09
N LEU A 565 -9.81 16.96 -14.99
CA LEU A 565 -10.24 16.96 -16.39
C LEU A 565 -11.40 15.99 -16.58
N LEU A 566 -12.60 16.55 -16.78
CA LEU A 566 -13.83 15.81 -16.99
C LEU A 566 -14.25 15.81 -18.46
N GLY A 567 -14.97 14.79 -18.90
CA GLY A 567 -15.48 14.73 -20.27
C GLY A 567 -16.17 13.42 -20.61
N GLY A 568 -16.99 13.44 -21.67
CA GLY A 568 -17.69 12.25 -22.15
C GLY A 568 -16.77 11.14 -22.70
N PRO A 569 -17.33 9.97 -23.06
CA PRO A 569 -16.60 8.92 -23.76
C PRO A 569 -16.00 9.45 -25.07
N GLY A 570 -14.71 9.17 -25.31
CA GLY A 570 -14.01 9.63 -26.52
C GLY A 570 -13.71 11.13 -26.59
N ALA A 571 -13.92 11.89 -25.51
CA ALA A 571 -13.67 13.35 -25.48
C ALA A 571 -12.17 13.75 -25.53
N GLY A 572 -11.24 12.79 -25.54
CA GLY A 572 -9.80 13.06 -25.62
C GLY A 572 -9.09 13.29 -24.28
N LYS A 573 -9.69 12.91 -23.14
CA LYS A 573 -9.11 13.11 -21.79
C LYS A 573 -7.69 12.53 -21.64
N THR A 574 -7.50 11.27 -22.00
CA THR A 574 -6.17 10.62 -21.96
C THR A 574 -5.18 11.32 -22.91
N ASP A 575 -5.63 11.74 -24.09
CA ASP A 575 -4.75 12.43 -25.05
C ASP A 575 -4.35 13.82 -24.51
N ALA A 576 -5.25 14.51 -23.80
CA ALA A 576 -4.95 15.75 -23.07
C ALA A 576 -3.99 15.52 -21.90
N ALA A 577 -4.14 14.43 -21.13
CA ALA A 577 -3.21 14.07 -20.06
C ALA A 577 -1.79 13.78 -20.57
N ILE A 578 -1.67 13.07 -21.70
CA ILE A 578 -0.38 12.79 -22.36
C ILE A 578 0.26 14.09 -22.87
N LEU A 579 -0.52 14.97 -23.48
CA LEU A 579 -0.02 16.26 -23.98
C LEU A 579 0.42 17.18 -22.85
N LEU A 580 -0.35 17.22 -21.76
CA LEU A 580 -0.01 17.97 -20.56
C LEU A 580 1.28 17.46 -19.94
N ALA A 581 1.42 16.14 -19.79
CA ALA A 581 2.66 15.51 -19.32
C ALA A 581 3.85 15.87 -20.21
N THR A 582 3.68 15.76 -21.54
CA THR A 582 4.75 16.05 -22.51
C THR A 582 5.20 17.50 -22.44
N ARG A 583 4.27 18.45 -22.40
CA ARG A 583 4.60 19.88 -22.38
C ARG A 583 5.16 20.33 -21.04
N LEU A 584 4.68 19.77 -19.92
CA LEU A 584 5.26 19.99 -18.60
C LEU A 584 6.70 19.46 -18.52
N LEU A 585 6.99 18.29 -19.11
CA LEU A 585 8.37 17.78 -19.23
C LEU A 585 9.24 18.66 -20.11
N ALA A 586 8.69 19.20 -21.20
CA ALA A 586 9.44 20.03 -22.13
C ALA A 586 9.81 21.40 -21.56
N ARG A 587 8.97 21.96 -20.68
CA ARG A 587 9.18 23.24 -19.98
C ARG A 587 9.86 23.11 -18.62
N ARG A 588 10.29 21.90 -18.26
CA ARG A 588 11.01 21.66 -17.02
C ARG A 588 12.42 22.24 -17.16
N GLU A 589 12.63 23.45 -16.65
CA GLU A 589 13.90 24.19 -16.75
C GLU A 589 14.85 23.92 -15.57
N ALA A 590 14.35 23.44 -14.43
CA ALA A 590 15.12 23.27 -13.21
C ALA A 590 14.92 21.89 -12.58
N SER A 591 15.97 21.42 -11.89
CA SER A 591 15.90 20.26 -10.97
C SER A 591 14.86 20.42 -9.86
N THR A 592 14.39 21.66 -9.63
CA THR A 592 13.47 22.03 -8.56
C THR A 592 11.98 21.91 -8.90
N THR A 593 11.65 21.55 -10.14
CA THR A 593 10.25 21.40 -10.60
C THR A 593 9.81 19.93 -10.63
N PRO A 594 8.59 19.59 -10.13
CA PRO A 594 8.13 18.20 -10.07
C PRO A 594 8.10 17.50 -11.43
N VAL A 595 8.46 16.23 -11.46
CA VAL A 595 8.44 15.40 -12.66
C VAL A 595 7.01 14.88 -12.88
N PRO A 596 6.33 15.25 -13.98
CA PRO A 596 4.99 14.74 -14.29
C PRO A 596 5.04 13.26 -14.68
N VAL A 597 4.29 12.43 -13.96
CA VAL A 597 4.22 10.98 -14.20
C VAL A 597 2.78 10.60 -14.51
N LEU A 598 2.55 10.05 -15.70
CA LEU A 598 1.26 9.52 -16.11
C LEU A 598 1.05 8.13 -15.51
N LEU A 599 -0.02 7.98 -14.73
CA LEU A 599 -0.37 6.78 -13.98
C LEU A 599 -1.86 6.43 -14.22
N HIS A 600 -2.20 5.15 -14.16
CA HIS A 600 -3.57 4.67 -14.37
C HIS A 600 -4.19 4.16 -13.07
N TRP A 601 -5.39 4.63 -12.71
CA TRP A 601 -6.06 4.26 -11.46
C TRP A 601 -6.25 2.74 -11.28
N THR A 602 -6.42 1.99 -12.37
CA THR A 602 -6.78 0.56 -12.34
C THR A 602 -5.73 -0.35 -11.72
N SER A 603 -4.50 0.12 -11.55
CA SER A 603 -3.43 -0.65 -10.89
C SER A 603 -3.28 -0.33 -9.40
N TRP A 604 -4.06 0.61 -8.86
CA TRP A 604 -4.01 1.00 -7.44
C TRP A 604 -5.17 0.40 -6.65
N ASN A 605 -4.86 -0.18 -5.49
CA ASN A 605 -5.86 -0.54 -4.50
C ASN A 605 -5.67 0.28 -3.21
N PRO A 606 -6.49 1.33 -2.98
CA PRO A 606 -6.33 2.22 -1.84
C PRO A 606 -6.68 1.56 -0.49
N GLU A 607 -7.26 0.36 -0.47
CA GLU A 607 -7.51 -0.39 0.77
C GLU A 607 -6.26 -1.08 1.33
N THR A 608 -5.26 -1.33 0.47
CA THR A 608 -4.11 -2.19 0.82
C THR A 608 -2.75 -1.56 0.58
N GLU A 609 -2.69 -0.48 -0.19
CA GLU A 609 -1.43 0.15 -0.63
C GLU A 609 -1.59 1.68 -0.61
N SER A 610 -0.64 2.39 0.02
CA SER A 610 -0.62 3.86 0.02
C SER A 610 -0.38 4.41 -1.39
N LEU A 611 -0.76 5.66 -1.64
CA LEU A 611 -0.51 6.33 -2.91
C LEU A 611 1.00 6.42 -3.19
N HIS A 612 1.80 6.76 -2.16
CA HIS A 612 3.24 6.91 -2.32
C HIS A 612 3.95 5.58 -2.63
N ASP A 613 3.57 4.49 -1.95
CA ASP A 613 4.16 3.17 -2.19
C ASP A 613 3.73 2.64 -3.56
N TRP A 614 2.47 2.86 -3.93
CA TRP A 614 1.97 2.52 -5.25
C TRP A 614 2.72 3.24 -6.36
N ILE A 615 2.89 4.57 -6.28
CA ILE A 615 3.65 5.37 -7.27
C ILE A 615 5.09 4.87 -7.35
N THR A 616 5.75 4.66 -6.20
CA THR A 616 7.13 4.15 -6.14
C THR A 616 7.23 2.77 -6.81
N GLY A 617 6.28 1.88 -6.53
CA GLY A 617 6.20 0.56 -7.14
C GLY A 617 5.91 0.61 -8.66
N GLN A 618 5.12 1.58 -9.14
CA GLN A 618 4.93 1.78 -10.58
C GLN A 618 6.22 2.26 -11.25
N LEU A 619 6.93 3.22 -10.66
CA LEU A 619 8.21 3.72 -11.17
C LEU A 619 9.26 2.61 -11.24
N GLN A 620 9.37 1.78 -10.20
CA GLN A 620 10.27 0.62 -10.17
C GLN A 620 9.94 -0.38 -11.31
N LYS A 621 8.66 -0.67 -11.53
CA LYS A 621 8.22 -1.59 -12.59
C LYS A 621 8.50 -1.03 -13.98
N GLN A 622 8.32 0.28 -14.15
CA GLN A 622 8.44 0.96 -15.44
C GLN A 622 9.89 1.25 -15.82
N PHE A 623 10.75 1.54 -14.83
CA PHE A 623 12.17 1.85 -15.03
C PHE A 623 13.09 1.03 -14.11
N PRO A 624 13.16 -0.32 -14.24
CA PRO A 624 13.91 -1.17 -13.30
C PRO A 624 15.41 -0.84 -13.24
N LEU A 625 16.00 -0.45 -14.38
CA LEU A 625 17.42 -0.11 -14.47
C LEU A 625 17.73 1.23 -13.80
N LEU A 626 16.85 2.24 -13.92
CA LEU A 626 17.02 3.50 -13.17
C LEU A 626 16.83 3.27 -11.67
N PHE A 627 15.83 2.46 -11.31
CA PHE A 627 15.56 2.18 -9.90
C PHE A 627 16.72 1.43 -9.23
N ALA A 628 17.45 0.58 -9.96
CA ALA A 628 18.67 -0.05 -9.46
C ALA A 628 19.81 0.97 -9.18
N SER A 629 19.86 2.08 -9.92
CA SER A 629 20.89 3.12 -9.77
C SER A 629 20.56 4.18 -8.72
N PHE A 630 19.27 4.51 -8.54
CA PHE A 630 18.85 5.63 -7.66
C PHE A 630 17.98 5.19 -6.45
N GLY A 631 17.48 3.95 -6.42
CA GLY A 631 16.89 3.30 -5.24
C GLY A 631 15.97 4.16 -4.37
N MET A 632 16.34 4.31 -3.09
CA MET A 632 15.61 5.08 -2.06
C MET A 632 15.36 6.55 -2.42
N ARG A 633 16.13 7.12 -3.36
CA ARG A 633 15.95 8.50 -3.83
C ARG A 633 14.61 8.69 -4.56
N TYR A 634 14.09 7.67 -5.25
CA TYR A 634 12.77 7.74 -5.88
C TYR A 634 11.62 7.70 -4.87
N ALA A 635 11.73 6.87 -3.82
CA ALA A 635 10.75 6.86 -2.74
C ALA A 635 10.71 8.23 -2.03
N ARG A 636 11.88 8.86 -1.84
CA ARG A 636 11.98 10.23 -1.31
C ARG A 636 11.40 11.25 -2.29
N LEU A 637 11.70 11.17 -3.59
CA LEU A 637 11.15 12.04 -4.64
C LEU A 637 9.61 12.03 -4.68
N VAL A 638 9.00 10.87 -4.46
CA VAL A 638 7.54 10.74 -4.37
C VAL A 638 7.00 11.42 -3.10
N ARG A 639 7.62 11.18 -1.94
CA ARG A 639 7.17 11.71 -0.64
C ARG A 639 7.37 13.23 -0.51
N THR A 640 8.41 13.80 -1.12
CA THR A 640 8.70 15.24 -1.07
C THR A 640 7.90 16.06 -2.09
N GLY A 641 7.00 15.43 -2.86
CA GLY A 641 6.23 16.12 -3.90
C GLY A 641 7.05 16.43 -5.16
N GLY A 642 8.23 15.82 -5.31
CA GLY A 642 9.06 15.85 -6.51
C GLY A 642 8.44 15.15 -7.72
N ILE A 643 7.34 14.42 -7.52
CA ILE A 643 6.52 13.82 -8.57
C ILE A 643 5.19 14.57 -8.67
N LEU A 644 4.80 14.93 -9.90
CA LEU A 644 3.46 15.41 -10.23
C LEU A 644 2.63 14.23 -10.78
N PRO A 645 1.77 13.58 -9.97
CA PRO A 645 0.94 12.48 -10.44
C PRO A 645 -0.16 12.98 -11.39
N ILE A 646 -0.19 12.40 -12.59
CA ILE A 646 -1.26 12.56 -13.58
C ILE A 646 -2.03 11.24 -13.62
N LEU A 647 -3.16 11.19 -12.93
CA LEU A 647 -3.96 10.00 -12.65
C LEU A 647 -5.12 9.88 -13.67
N ASP A 648 -4.93 9.03 -14.68
CA ASP A 648 -5.88 8.84 -15.79
C ASP A 648 -6.87 7.69 -15.54
N GLY A 649 -8.17 7.96 -15.70
CA GLY A 649 -9.23 6.94 -15.72
C GLY A 649 -9.89 6.61 -14.37
N LEU A 650 -10.24 7.61 -13.56
CA LEU A 650 -10.96 7.39 -12.30
C LEU A 650 -12.31 6.65 -12.50
N ASP A 651 -12.98 6.90 -13.63
CA ASP A 651 -14.23 6.24 -14.01
C ASP A 651 -14.11 4.72 -14.20
N GLU A 652 -12.88 4.21 -14.30
CA GLU A 652 -12.59 2.79 -14.51
C GLU A 652 -12.52 1.99 -13.21
N LEU A 653 -12.43 2.67 -12.05
CA LEU A 653 -12.50 2.01 -10.76
C LEU A 653 -13.93 1.55 -10.45
N PRO A 654 -14.07 0.38 -9.77
CA PRO A 654 -15.33 -0.04 -9.19
C PRO A 654 -15.91 1.05 -8.28
N LEU A 655 -17.23 1.20 -8.28
CA LEU A 655 -17.93 2.27 -7.56
C LEU A 655 -17.58 2.32 -6.06
N ASN A 656 -17.42 1.16 -5.43
CA ASN A 656 -17.07 1.02 -4.01
C ASN A 656 -15.64 1.51 -3.68
N VAL A 657 -14.72 1.47 -4.65
CA VAL A 657 -13.31 1.86 -4.44
C VAL A 657 -13.07 3.31 -4.83
N ARG A 658 -13.81 3.85 -5.80
CA ARG A 658 -13.61 5.19 -6.36
C ARG A 658 -13.66 6.31 -5.30
N ALA A 659 -14.60 6.23 -4.36
CA ALA A 659 -14.75 7.24 -3.31
C ALA A 659 -13.64 7.17 -2.25
N LEU A 660 -13.09 5.99 -1.99
CA LEU A 660 -11.93 5.81 -1.11
C LEU A 660 -10.68 6.35 -1.79
N ALA A 661 -10.46 6.00 -3.06
CA ALA A 661 -9.29 6.42 -3.83
C ALA A 661 -9.14 7.96 -3.92
N LEU A 662 -10.25 8.69 -4.11
CA LEU A 662 -10.24 10.15 -4.08
C LEU A 662 -9.96 10.74 -2.69
N ARG A 663 -10.43 10.10 -1.61
CA ARG A 663 -10.14 10.54 -0.23
C ARG A 663 -8.69 10.32 0.10
N THR A 664 -8.17 9.13 -0.16
CA THR A 664 -6.76 8.80 0.05
C THR A 664 -5.84 9.73 -0.76
N LEU A 665 -6.19 10.05 -2.01
CA LEU A 665 -5.47 11.06 -2.80
C LEU A 665 -5.45 12.44 -2.11
N ALA A 666 -6.59 12.88 -1.55
CA ALA A 666 -6.69 14.17 -0.89
C ALA A 666 -5.99 14.22 0.48
N GLU A 667 -5.85 13.08 1.15
CA GLU A 667 -5.20 12.93 2.46
C GLU A 667 -3.68 12.76 2.35
N GLU A 668 -3.21 11.95 1.39
CA GLU A 668 -1.78 11.63 1.25
C GLU A 668 -0.98 12.64 0.42
N VAL A 669 -1.62 13.38 -0.48
CA VAL A 669 -0.96 14.49 -1.18
C VAL A 669 -0.82 15.66 -0.20
N PRO A 670 0.40 16.22 0.01
CA PRO A 670 0.62 17.32 0.94
C PRO A 670 -0.34 18.50 0.75
N ARG A 671 -0.49 19.36 1.77
CA ARG A 671 -1.33 20.58 1.68
C ARG A 671 -0.98 21.48 0.48
N HIS A 672 0.27 21.43 0.00
CA HIS A 672 0.78 22.11 -1.20
C HIS A 672 1.06 21.18 -2.40
N GLY A 673 0.75 19.89 -2.29
CA GLY A 673 0.99 18.90 -3.32
C GLY A 673 0.03 19.03 -4.51
N ARG A 674 0.59 18.79 -5.70
CA ARG A 674 -0.04 18.98 -7.01
C ARG A 674 -0.50 17.65 -7.59
N TYR A 675 -1.62 17.64 -8.30
CA TYR A 675 -2.08 16.46 -9.04
C TYR A 675 -2.96 16.84 -10.21
N ILE A 676 -3.05 15.94 -11.19
CA ILE A 676 -4.01 16.01 -12.29
C ILE A 676 -4.83 14.71 -12.30
N VAL A 677 -6.15 14.81 -12.36
CA VAL A 677 -7.05 13.64 -12.41
C VAL A 677 -7.90 13.70 -13.66
N THR A 678 -8.12 12.58 -14.34
CA THR A 678 -9.12 12.47 -15.41
C THR A 678 -10.28 11.56 -15.01
N SER A 679 -11.50 11.93 -15.41
CA SER A 679 -12.70 11.11 -15.17
C SER A 679 -13.81 11.43 -16.17
N ARG A 680 -14.83 10.59 -16.25
CA ARG A 680 -16.12 10.98 -16.82
C ARG A 680 -16.91 11.84 -15.83
N VAL A 681 -17.78 12.68 -16.40
CA VAL A 681 -18.56 13.66 -15.64
C VAL A 681 -19.49 12.98 -14.63
N ALA A 682 -20.32 12.03 -15.06
CA ALA A 682 -21.30 11.37 -14.19
C ALA A 682 -20.61 10.59 -13.05
N GLU A 683 -19.60 9.80 -13.41
CA GLU A 683 -18.84 8.95 -12.50
C GLU A 683 -18.03 9.72 -11.46
N TYR A 684 -17.56 10.93 -11.80
CA TYR A 684 -16.92 11.85 -10.85
C TYR A 684 -17.94 12.50 -9.92
N MET A 685 -19.05 12.99 -10.47
CA MET A 685 -20.10 13.68 -9.69
C MET A 685 -20.76 12.74 -8.66
N GLU A 686 -20.90 11.46 -9.00
CA GLU A 686 -21.45 10.42 -8.12
C GLU A 686 -20.66 10.27 -6.80
N VAL A 687 -19.34 10.46 -6.83
CA VAL A 687 -18.47 10.33 -5.64
C VAL A 687 -18.10 11.68 -5.01
N ALA A 688 -18.02 12.74 -5.81
CA ALA A 688 -17.66 14.08 -5.34
C ALA A 688 -18.73 14.70 -4.40
N GLY A 689 -20.01 14.34 -4.58
CA GLY A 689 -21.11 14.86 -3.74
C GLY A 689 -21.23 14.22 -2.36
N THR A 690 -20.69 13.02 -2.15
CA THR A 690 -20.85 12.22 -0.92
C THR A 690 -19.70 12.35 0.10
N SER A 691 -18.54 12.86 -0.30
CA SER A 691 -17.40 13.05 0.59
C SER A 691 -17.45 14.43 1.24
N ARG A 692 -17.67 14.50 2.57
CA ARG A 692 -17.63 15.75 3.36
C ARG A 692 -16.28 16.49 3.33
N SER A 693 -15.24 15.85 2.83
CA SER A 693 -13.95 16.42 2.44
C SER A 693 -13.94 16.63 0.93
N SER A 694 -14.65 17.65 0.46
CA SER A 694 -14.51 18.11 -0.93
C SER A 694 -13.04 18.38 -1.20
N MET A 695 -12.52 18.04 -2.38
CA MET A 695 -11.16 18.36 -2.83
C MET A 695 -10.91 19.88 -2.81
N THR A 696 -10.69 20.45 -1.62
CA THR A 696 -10.59 21.89 -1.41
C THR A 696 -9.43 22.43 -2.26
N GLY A 697 -9.74 23.34 -3.18
CA GLY A 697 -8.75 23.97 -4.06
C GLY A 697 -8.47 23.27 -5.40
N ALA A 698 -9.19 22.19 -5.76
CA ALA A 698 -9.07 21.59 -7.10
C ALA A 698 -9.92 22.34 -8.14
N THR A 699 -9.32 22.69 -9.28
CA THR A 699 -10.01 23.30 -10.41
C THR A 699 -10.55 22.21 -11.34
N VAL A 700 -11.83 22.28 -11.71
CA VAL A 700 -12.50 21.27 -12.55
C VAL A 700 -12.79 21.84 -13.93
N LEU A 701 -12.21 21.24 -14.97
CA LEU A 701 -12.44 21.58 -16.37
C LEU A 701 -13.19 20.46 -17.08
N GLU A 702 -14.19 20.82 -17.87
CA GLU A 702 -15.00 19.90 -18.68
C GLU A 702 -14.69 20.07 -20.17
N ALA A 703 -14.42 18.96 -20.85
CA ALA A 703 -14.31 18.90 -22.30
C ALA A 703 -15.69 19.09 -22.96
N ARG A 704 -15.79 20.10 -23.81
CA ARG A 704 -16.97 20.36 -24.65
C ARG A 704 -16.97 19.45 -25.87
N SER A 705 -18.16 19.03 -26.28
CA SER A 705 -18.37 18.39 -27.57
C SER A 705 -17.94 19.30 -28.72
N LEU A 706 -17.44 18.70 -29.79
CA LEU A 706 -17.05 19.41 -31.01
C LEU A 706 -18.28 20.02 -31.68
N SER A 707 -18.16 21.26 -32.12
CA SER A 707 -19.17 21.88 -32.96
C SER A 707 -19.00 21.44 -34.42
N PRO A 708 -20.06 21.50 -35.24
CA PRO A 708 -19.96 21.27 -36.68
C PRO A 708 -18.86 22.10 -37.35
N GLY A 709 -18.66 23.34 -36.89
CA GLY A 709 -17.57 24.21 -37.36
C GLY A 709 -16.18 23.66 -37.05
N ASP A 710 -15.94 23.16 -35.82
CA ASP A 710 -14.66 22.57 -35.42
C ASP A 710 -14.34 21.31 -36.26
N VAL A 711 -15.38 20.53 -36.61
CA VAL A 711 -15.26 19.34 -37.47
C VAL A 711 -14.90 19.72 -38.89
N ILE A 712 -15.57 20.72 -39.46
CA ILE A 712 -15.32 21.22 -40.82
C ILE A 712 -13.90 21.78 -40.92
N GLU A 713 -13.48 22.62 -39.97
CA GLU A 713 -12.13 23.20 -39.92
C GLU A 713 -11.05 22.11 -39.90
N TYR A 714 -11.24 21.08 -39.07
CA TYR A 714 -10.33 19.94 -39.04
C TYR A 714 -10.30 19.14 -40.35
N LEU A 715 -11.45 18.89 -40.96
CA LEU A 715 -11.51 18.15 -42.23
C LEU A 715 -10.92 18.95 -43.39
N ASP A 716 -11.12 20.27 -43.44
CA ASP A 716 -10.53 21.15 -44.45
C ASP A 716 -9.01 21.17 -44.38
N SER A 717 -8.48 21.13 -43.16
CA SER A 717 -7.05 20.99 -42.94
C SER A 717 -6.49 19.62 -43.39
N ARG A 718 -7.37 18.63 -43.65
CA ARG A 718 -7.02 17.29 -44.12
C ARG A 718 -7.52 16.99 -45.54
N GLY A 719 -6.65 17.12 -46.53
CA GLY A 719 -6.85 16.59 -47.87
C GLY A 719 -7.06 17.65 -48.94
N ALA A 720 -7.38 17.22 -50.16
CA ALA A 720 -7.55 18.13 -51.29
C ALA A 720 -8.85 18.98 -51.16
N PRO A 721 -8.84 20.25 -51.59
CA PRO A 721 -10.02 21.12 -51.58
C PRO A 721 -11.25 20.45 -52.22
N GLY A 722 -12.42 20.58 -51.58
CA GLY A 722 -13.70 20.03 -52.06
C GLY A 722 -13.98 18.56 -51.72
N ARG A 723 -13.03 17.83 -51.13
CA ARG A 723 -13.22 16.41 -50.74
C ARG A 723 -14.34 16.21 -49.71
N TRP A 724 -14.43 17.12 -48.75
CA TRP A 724 -15.36 17.05 -47.63
C TRP A 724 -16.62 17.89 -47.84
N GLU A 725 -16.85 18.40 -49.05
CA GLU A 725 -17.94 19.34 -49.34
C GLU A 725 -19.34 18.73 -49.07
N TRP A 726 -19.49 17.42 -49.27
CA TRP A 726 -20.72 16.70 -48.94
C TRP A 726 -20.98 16.67 -47.43
N LEU A 727 -19.94 16.48 -46.61
CA LEU A 727 -20.04 16.40 -45.15
C LEU A 727 -20.18 17.80 -44.57
N ARG A 728 -19.51 18.80 -45.15
CA ARG A 728 -19.72 20.22 -44.86
C ARG A 728 -21.19 20.59 -45.05
N ARG A 729 -21.77 20.25 -46.21
CA ARG A 729 -23.18 20.53 -46.51
C ARG A 729 -24.11 19.86 -45.49
N GLU A 730 -23.93 18.58 -45.21
CA GLU A 730 -24.74 17.85 -44.22
C GLU A 730 -24.64 18.49 -42.82
N LEU A 731 -23.43 18.85 -42.38
CA LEU A 731 -23.20 19.47 -41.08
C LEU A 731 -23.74 20.91 -40.98
N GLN A 732 -23.83 21.63 -42.10
CA GLN A 732 -24.40 22.98 -42.16
C GLN A 732 -25.93 22.97 -42.27
N GLU A 733 -26.50 22.11 -43.11
CA GLU A 733 -27.95 22.01 -43.34
C GLU A 733 -28.66 21.23 -42.23
N ARG A 734 -28.02 20.20 -41.67
CA ARG A 734 -28.57 19.31 -40.63
C ARG A 734 -27.57 19.10 -39.49
N PRO A 735 -27.18 20.16 -38.74
CA PRO A 735 -26.21 20.07 -37.64
C PRO A 735 -26.65 19.13 -36.50
N HIS A 736 -27.96 18.98 -36.32
CA HIS A 736 -28.57 18.05 -35.35
C HIS A 736 -29.08 16.76 -36.00
N GLY A 737 -28.72 16.47 -37.25
CA GLY A 737 -29.03 15.21 -37.93
C GLY A 737 -28.19 14.03 -37.39
N PRO A 738 -28.43 12.80 -37.88
CA PRO A 738 -27.71 11.59 -37.46
C PRO A 738 -26.19 11.72 -37.51
N VAL A 739 -25.66 12.28 -38.60
CA VAL A 739 -24.23 12.47 -38.82
C VAL A 739 -23.65 13.54 -37.88
N GLY A 740 -24.34 14.69 -37.75
CA GLY A 740 -23.92 15.77 -36.85
C GLY A 740 -23.87 15.35 -35.39
N GLN A 741 -24.86 14.59 -34.92
CA GLN A 741 -24.88 14.05 -33.55
C GLN A 741 -23.88 12.92 -33.31
N ALA A 742 -23.47 12.20 -34.36
CA ALA A 742 -22.44 11.16 -34.25
C ALA A 742 -21.01 11.74 -34.23
N LEU A 743 -20.78 12.85 -34.93
CA LEU A 743 -19.48 13.52 -35.08
C LEU A 743 -19.19 14.59 -34.01
N VAL A 744 -19.74 14.43 -32.81
CA VAL A 744 -19.52 15.34 -31.68
C VAL A 744 -18.27 15.02 -30.85
N SER A 745 -17.65 13.86 -31.08
CA SER A 745 -16.50 13.36 -30.33
C SER A 745 -15.25 13.30 -31.22
N PRO A 746 -14.08 13.72 -30.70
CA PRO A 746 -12.83 13.70 -31.46
C PRO A 746 -12.51 12.36 -32.11
N VAL A 747 -12.81 11.25 -31.43
CA VAL A 747 -12.56 9.92 -31.98
C VAL A 747 -13.41 9.61 -33.21
N MET A 748 -14.68 9.98 -33.20
CA MET A 748 -15.61 9.70 -34.30
C MET A 748 -15.24 10.51 -35.54
N VAL A 749 -14.85 11.77 -35.33
CA VAL A 749 -14.39 12.66 -36.41
C VAL A 749 -13.09 12.15 -37.01
N ARG A 750 -12.12 11.74 -36.19
CA ARG A 750 -10.89 11.14 -36.69
C ARG A 750 -11.16 9.85 -37.48
N LEU A 751 -12.04 8.99 -36.99
CA LEU A 751 -12.41 7.76 -37.72
C LEU A 751 -13.09 8.07 -39.05
N ALA A 752 -14.01 9.03 -39.08
CA ALA A 752 -14.62 9.48 -40.33
C ALA A 752 -13.55 10.04 -41.30
N ALA A 753 -12.65 10.88 -40.80
CA ALA A 753 -11.55 11.42 -41.60
C ALA A 753 -10.66 10.30 -42.16
N GLU A 754 -10.33 9.27 -41.37
CA GLU A 754 -9.48 8.15 -41.79
C GLU A 754 -10.18 7.19 -42.76
N ILE A 755 -11.46 6.86 -42.54
CA ILE A 755 -12.24 5.93 -43.37
C ILE A 755 -12.50 6.54 -44.75
N TYR A 756 -12.90 7.81 -44.78
CA TYR A 756 -13.31 8.49 -45.99
C TYR A 756 -12.18 9.27 -46.65
N GLN A 757 -10.96 9.25 -46.07
CA GLN A 757 -9.79 9.90 -46.67
C GLN A 757 -9.59 9.44 -48.11
N ASP A 758 -9.66 8.14 -48.39
CA ASP A 758 -9.37 7.56 -49.69
C ASP A 758 -10.64 7.12 -50.47
N ARG A 759 -11.85 7.48 -50.00
CA ARG A 759 -13.15 6.99 -50.51
C ARG A 759 -14.14 8.13 -50.81
N SER A 760 -13.86 8.94 -51.83
CA SER A 760 -14.69 10.11 -52.20
C SER A 760 -16.12 9.78 -52.66
N SER A 761 -16.38 8.56 -53.14
CA SER A 761 -17.70 8.11 -53.64
C SER A 761 -18.59 7.41 -52.60
N ALA A 762 -18.12 7.20 -51.37
CA ALA A 762 -18.83 6.46 -50.32
C ALA A 762 -19.69 7.35 -49.39
N SER A 763 -19.91 8.62 -49.73
CA SER A 763 -20.72 9.57 -48.95
C SER A 763 -22.18 9.11 -48.77
N ALA A 764 -22.73 8.40 -49.76
CA ALA A 764 -24.08 7.85 -49.70
C ALA A 764 -24.28 6.85 -48.55
N GLU A 765 -23.24 6.08 -48.18
CA GLU A 765 -23.34 5.09 -47.10
C GLU A 765 -23.58 5.74 -45.75
N LEU A 766 -22.82 6.80 -45.42
CA LEU A 766 -22.95 7.50 -44.14
C LEU A 766 -24.25 8.31 -44.07
N LEU A 767 -24.65 8.93 -45.20
CA LEU A 767 -25.86 9.74 -45.32
C LEU A 767 -27.15 8.90 -45.34
N SER A 768 -27.05 7.61 -45.68
CA SER A 768 -28.18 6.67 -45.66
C SER A 768 -28.57 6.16 -44.27
N LEU A 769 -27.83 6.52 -43.22
CA LEU A 769 -28.05 6.03 -41.87
C LEU A 769 -28.98 6.95 -41.09
N ASP A 770 -30.09 6.39 -40.61
CA ASP A 770 -31.22 7.14 -40.08
C ASP A 770 -31.01 7.66 -38.65
N ASN A 771 -30.03 7.13 -37.92
CA ASN A 771 -29.80 7.46 -36.51
C ASN A 771 -28.32 7.57 -36.13
N PRO A 772 -27.99 8.36 -35.08
CA PRO A 772 -26.60 8.61 -34.68
C PRO A 772 -25.84 7.36 -34.22
N ASP A 773 -26.52 6.38 -33.62
CA ASP A 773 -25.90 5.13 -33.17
C ASP A 773 -25.52 4.21 -34.34
N ALA A 774 -26.31 4.19 -35.41
CA ALA A 774 -26.01 3.50 -36.64
C ALA A 774 -24.78 4.12 -37.32
N VAL A 775 -24.68 5.45 -37.33
CA VAL A 775 -23.49 6.18 -37.82
C VAL A 775 -22.25 5.83 -36.98
N ARG A 776 -22.34 5.91 -35.64
CA ARG A 776 -21.24 5.51 -34.73
C ARG A 776 -20.82 4.06 -34.93
N GLY A 777 -21.80 3.16 -35.05
CA GLY A 777 -21.60 1.74 -35.31
C GLY A 777 -20.89 1.50 -36.63
N HIS A 778 -21.30 2.18 -37.70
CA HIS A 778 -20.65 2.09 -39.02
C HIS A 778 -19.18 2.55 -38.96
N LEU A 779 -18.89 3.67 -38.28
CA LEU A 779 -17.52 4.16 -38.12
C LEU A 779 -16.65 3.19 -37.31
N LEU A 780 -17.16 2.68 -36.18
CA LEU A 780 -16.44 1.71 -35.35
C LEU A 780 -16.24 0.36 -36.07
N ALA A 781 -17.22 -0.09 -36.84
CA ALA A 781 -17.14 -1.31 -37.63
C ALA A 781 -16.02 -1.29 -38.68
N ASN A 782 -15.66 -0.10 -39.16
CA ASN A 782 -14.58 0.12 -40.12
C ASN A 782 -13.23 0.45 -39.47
N LEU A 783 -13.15 0.56 -38.14
CA LEU A 783 -11.90 0.79 -37.41
C LEU A 783 -10.86 -0.29 -37.70
N ILE A 784 -11.23 -1.58 -37.63
CA ILE A 784 -10.27 -2.69 -37.82
C ILE A 784 -9.73 -2.72 -39.26
N PRO A 785 -10.57 -2.69 -40.32
CA PRO A 785 -10.09 -2.58 -41.69
C PRO A 785 -9.17 -1.39 -41.93
N VAL A 786 -9.44 -0.21 -41.36
CA VAL A 786 -8.60 0.98 -41.53
C VAL A 786 -7.26 0.84 -40.81
N THR A 787 -7.29 0.39 -39.55
CA THR A 787 -6.07 0.23 -38.72
C THR A 787 -5.16 -0.90 -39.18
N TYR A 788 -5.68 -1.95 -39.82
CA TYR A 788 -4.92 -3.08 -40.34
C TYR A 788 -4.75 -3.07 -41.88
N GLY A 789 -5.43 -2.18 -42.60
CA GLY A 789 -5.42 -2.11 -44.06
C GLY A 789 -4.44 -1.10 -44.65
N ARG A 790 -4.00 -0.10 -43.87
CA ARG A 790 -3.01 0.89 -44.35
C ARG A 790 -1.59 0.31 -44.35
N ALA A 791 -0.93 0.36 -45.50
CA ALA A 791 0.51 0.28 -45.60
C ALA A 791 1.11 1.63 -45.18
N GLY A 792 1.30 1.84 -43.87
CA GLY A 792 2.21 2.88 -43.37
C GLY A 792 3.66 2.52 -43.71
N ASP A 793 4.59 3.45 -43.45
CA ASP A 793 6.04 3.38 -43.67
C ASP A 793 6.66 1.97 -43.60
N ARG A 794 7.80 1.77 -44.28
CA ARG A 794 8.51 0.47 -44.44
C ARG A 794 8.70 -0.34 -43.14
N TYR A 795 8.53 0.28 -41.96
CA TYR A 795 8.65 -0.28 -40.62
C TYR A 795 7.32 -0.54 -39.86
N ASP A 796 6.13 -0.19 -40.40
CA ASP A 796 4.82 -0.28 -39.70
C ASP A 796 3.79 -1.20 -40.41
N ARG A 797 4.27 -2.21 -41.13
CA ARG A 797 3.37 -3.19 -41.78
C ARG A 797 2.68 -4.09 -40.74
N PRO A 798 1.36 -4.35 -40.89
CA PRO A 798 0.66 -5.25 -39.98
C PRO A 798 1.20 -6.68 -40.08
N LEU A 799 1.45 -7.33 -38.93
CA LEU A 799 1.89 -8.72 -38.91
C LEU A 799 0.73 -9.68 -39.25
N PHE A 800 -0.51 -9.21 -39.07
CA PHE A 800 -1.72 -9.98 -39.30
C PHE A 800 -2.64 -9.30 -40.32
N PRO A 801 -3.20 -10.04 -41.30
CA PRO A 801 -4.12 -9.48 -42.28
C PRO A 801 -5.40 -8.90 -41.65
N PRO A 802 -5.97 -7.80 -42.19
CA PRO A 802 -7.14 -7.12 -41.62
C PRO A 802 -8.36 -8.02 -41.46
N VAL A 803 -8.63 -8.89 -42.44
CA VAL A 803 -9.76 -9.82 -42.40
C VAL A 803 -9.61 -10.85 -41.27
N GLN A 804 -8.39 -11.35 -41.05
CA GLN A 804 -8.11 -12.31 -39.97
C GLN A 804 -8.16 -11.63 -38.60
N ALA A 805 -7.58 -10.43 -38.48
CA ALA A 805 -7.65 -9.62 -37.26
C ALA A 805 -9.10 -9.34 -36.84
N GLY A 806 -9.95 -8.97 -37.80
CA GLY A 806 -11.39 -8.75 -37.56
C GLY A 806 -12.10 -9.99 -37.04
N ARG A 807 -11.84 -11.17 -37.62
CA ARG A 807 -12.43 -12.44 -37.16
C ARG A 807 -11.99 -12.79 -35.73
N TRP A 808 -10.70 -12.69 -35.43
CA TRP A 808 -10.19 -13.02 -34.09
C TRP A 808 -10.67 -12.03 -33.03
N LEU A 809 -10.71 -10.73 -33.33
CA LEU A 809 -11.28 -9.73 -32.42
C LEU A 809 -12.77 -9.93 -32.20
N SER A 810 -13.53 -10.34 -33.22
CA SER A 810 -14.95 -10.67 -33.07
C SER A 810 -15.16 -11.85 -32.13
N PHE A 811 -14.37 -12.91 -32.30
CA PHE A 811 -14.37 -14.06 -31.40
C PHE A 811 -14.06 -13.67 -29.94
N LEU A 812 -13.03 -12.84 -29.74
CA LEU A 812 -12.66 -12.36 -28.39
C LEU A 812 -13.77 -11.49 -27.79
N ALA A 813 -14.35 -10.57 -28.57
CA ALA A 813 -15.45 -9.72 -28.14
C ALA A 813 -16.68 -10.54 -27.73
N ARG A 814 -17.04 -11.57 -28.51
CA ARG A 814 -18.12 -12.50 -28.18
C ARG A 814 -17.81 -13.28 -26.91
N HIS A 815 -16.60 -13.81 -26.79
CA HIS A 815 -16.18 -14.56 -25.60
C HIS A 815 -16.32 -13.71 -24.33
N MET A 816 -15.82 -12.47 -24.36
CA MET A 816 -15.91 -11.53 -23.24
C MET A 816 -17.37 -11.16 -22.93
N THR A 817 -18.20 -10.93 -23.94
CA THR A 817 -19.63 -10.63 -23.79
C THR A 817 -20.39 -11.81 -23.16
N LEU A 818 -20.09 -13.05 -23.56
CA LEU A 818 -20.69 -14.26 -22.96
C LEU A 818 -20.26 -14.48 -21.50
N GLN A 819 -19.12 -13.95 -21.10
CA GLN A 819 -18.63 -13.98 -19.71
C GLN A 819 -19.09 -12.76 -18.91
N ALA A 820 -19.89 -11.86 -19.50
CA ALA A 820 -20.31 -10.59 -18.90
C ALA A 820 -19.12 -9.76 -18.38
N THR A 821 -17.99 -9.79 -19.09
CA THR A 821 -16.76 -9.06 -18.72
C THR A 821 -16.31 -8.12 -19.82
N ARG A 822 -15.66 -7.02 -19.43
CA ARG A 822 -14.91 -6.12 -20.33
C ARG A 822 -13.40 -6.43 -20.32
N ASP A 823 -12.97 -7.33 -19.44
CA ASP A 823 -11.58 -7.74 -19.23
C ASP A 823 -11.27 -9.05 -19.93
N LEU A 824 -10.34 -9.00 -20.89
CA LEU A 824 -9.75 -10.18 -21.49
C LEU A 824 -8.61 -10.69 -20.62
N ALA A 825 -8.99 -11.51 -19.63
CA ALA A 825 -8.05 -12.36 -18.91
C ALA A 825 -7.61 -13.51 -19.82
N TRP A 826 -6.50 -13.34 -20.53
CA TRP A 826 -6.05 -14.30 -21.55
C TRP A 826 -5.80 -15.72 -20.99
N TRP A 827 -5.51 -15.87 -19.69
CA TRP A 827 -5.43 -17.18 -19.01
C TRP A 827 -6.79 -17.88 -18.84
N GLU A 828 -7.90 -17.14 -18.87
CA GLU A 828 -9.26 -17.67 -18.79
C GLU A 828 -9.84 -18.12 -20.13
N LEU A 829 -9.07 -18.01 -21.21
CA LEU A 829 -9.49 -18.38 -22.56
C LEU A 829 -9.99 -19.84 -22.68
N HIS A 830 -9.55 -20.72 -21.76
CA HIS A 830 -10.04 -22.09 -21.64
C HIS A 830 -11.55 -22.20 -21.41
N ARG A 831 -12.20 -21.17 -20.86
CA ARG A 831 -13.65 -21.10 -20.72
C ARG A 831 -14.37 -21.08 -22.06
N ALA A 832 -13.73 -20.62 -23.15
CA ALA A 832 -14.30 -20.64 -24.49
C ALA A 832 -14.47 -22.05 -25.09
N LEU A 833 -13.74 -23.05 -24.57
CA LEU A 833 -13.88 -24.45 -25.00
C LEU A 833 -15.08 -25.16 -24.36
N GLY A 834 -15.61 -24.64 -23.25
CA GLY A 834 -16.56 -25.33 -22.39
C GLY A 834 -15.90 -26.44 -21.55
N ALA A 835 -16.50 -26.76 -20.41
CA ALA A 835 -15.93 -27.71 -19.44
C ALA A 835 -15.71 -29.11 -20.03
N GLY A 836 -16.62 -29.59 -20.88
CA GLY A 836 -16.54 -30.93 -21.49
C GLY A 836 -15.36 -31.08 -22.44
N ARG A 837 -15.18 -30.17 -23.41
CA ARG A 837 -14.06 -30.26 -24.37
C ARG A 837 -12.71 -30.07 -23.68
N LEU A 838 -12.64 -29.16 -22.71
CA LEU A 838 -11.43 -28.97 -21.90
C LEU A 838 -11.09 -30.22 -21.09
N ALA A 839 -12.09 -30.90 -20.51
CA ALA A 839 -11.89 -32.16 -19.78
C ALA A 839 -11.40 -33.27 -20.71
N VAL A 840 -11.94 -33.38 -21.93
CA VAL A 840 -11.46 -34.34 -22.95
C VAL A 840 -10.00 -34.06 -23.31
N LEU A 841 -9.65 -32.81 -23.63
CA LEU A 841 -8.26 -32.45 -23.98
C LEU A 841 -7.27 -32.73 -22.85
N LEU A 842 -7.63 -32.36 -21.61
CA LEU A 842 -6.81 -32.65 -20.43
C LEU A 842 -6.69 -34.17 -20.20
N GLY A 843 -7.77 -34.92 -20.43
CA GLY A 843 -7.80 -36.39 -20.35
C GLY A 843 -6.90 -37.04 -21.39
N THR A 844 -6.97 -36.62 -22.66
CA THR A 844 -6.13 -37.14 -23.74
C THR A 844 -4.64 -36.87 -23.48
N VAL A 845 -4.28 -35.65 -23.06
CA VAL A 845 -2.89 -35.32 -22.71
C VAL A 845 -2.40 -36.19 -21.55
N SER A 846 -3.23 -36.38 -20.52
CA SER A 846 -2.89 -37.22 -19.37
C SER A 846 -2.71 -38.69 -19.78
N ALA A 847 -3.59 -39.21 -20.65
CA ALA A 847 -3.51 -40.57 -21.18
C ALA A 847 -2.24 -40.80 -22.01
N VAL A 848 -1.88 -39.85 -22.89
CA VAL A 848 -0.67 -39.94 -23.72
C VAL A 848 0.60 -39.91 -22.86
N ILE A 849 0.66 -39.02 -21.86
CA ILE A 849 1.80 -38.95 -20.93
C ILE A 849 1.92 -40.26 -20.15
N THR A 850 0.80 -40.77 -19.61
CA THR A 850 0.76 -42.03 -18.85
C THR A 850 1.21 -43.21 -19.71
N ALA A 851 0.68 -43.33 -20.94
CA ALA A 851 1.06 -44.39 -21.87
C ALA A 851 2.55 -44.33 -22.26
N SER A 852 3.07 -43.12 -22.50
CA SER A 852 4.47 -42.90 -22.89
C SER A 852 5.44 -43.30 -21.77
N VAL A 853 5.09 -43.00 -20.52
CA VAL A 853 5.87 -43.38 -19.33
C VAL A 853 5.81 -44.89 -19.10
N PHE A 854 4.63 -45.50 -19.26
CA PHE A 854 4.48 -46.94 -19.12
C PHE A 854 5.28 -47.71 -20.19
N LEU A 855 5.26 -47.22 -21.43
CA LEU A 855 6.09 -47.74 -22.52
C LEU A 855 7.59 -47.58 -22.26
N LEU A 856 8.01 -46.51 -21.56
CA LEU A 856 9.41 -46.29 -21.19
C LEU A 856 9.84 -47.21 -20.04
N LEU A 857 9.02 -47.33 -18.99
CA LEU A 857 9.30 -48.17 -17.81
C LEU A 857 9.28 -49.66 -18.15
N GLY A 858 8.41 -50.09 -19.07
CA GLY A 858 8.34 -51.48 -19.56
C GLY A 858 9.57 -51.94 -20.34
N ARG A 859 10.56 -51.06 -20.61
CA ARG A 859 11.85 -51.42 -21.24
C ARG A 859 12.95 -51.74 -20.23
N LEU A 860 12.70 -51.62 -18.92
CA LEU A 860 13.70 -51.92 -17.89
C LEU A 860 13.91 -53.45 -17.75
N PRO A 861 15.16 -53.93 -17.63
CA PRO A 861 15.43 -55.36 -17.43
C PRO A 861 14.80 -55.88 -16.12
N GLY A 862 14.11 -57.02 -16.18
CA GLY A 862 13.38 -57.62 -15.05
C GLY A 862 11.92 -57.17 -14.90
N ALA A 863 11.42 -56.27 -15.75
CA ALA A 863 10.01 -55.85 -15.74
C ALA A 863 9.03 -56.84 -16.41
N ALA A 864 9.54 -57.93 -17.02
CA ALA A 864 8.76 -58.86 -17.84
C ALA A 864 8.37 -60.18 -17.15
N ASP A 865 8.92 -60.48 -15.96
CA ASP A 865 8.91 -61.85 -15.40
C ASP A 865 7.87 -62.09 -14.27
N GLU A 866 6.99 -61.14 -13.97
CA GLU A 866 5.83 -61.28 -13.05
C GLU A 866 4.59 -60.59 -13.68
N PRO A 867 3.37 -61.12 -13.52
CA PRO A 867 2.33 -61.06 -14.54
C PRO A 867 1.80 -59.65 -14.75
N LEU A 868 1.77 -59.28 -16.04
CA LEU A 868 1.18 -58.09 -16.65
C LEU A 868 -0.15 -57.63 -16.02
N ALA A 869 -0.92 -58.51 -15.37
CA ALA A 869 -2.19 -58.23 -14.68
C ALA A 869 -2.13 -57.05 -13.67
N ASN A 870 -1.06 -56.89 -12.87
CA ASN A 870 -0.98 -55.81 -11.89
C ASN A 870 -0.68 -54.44 -12.53
N GLY A 871 0.05 -54.41 -13.66
CA GLY A 871 0.30 -53.18 -14.41
C GLY A 871 -0.95 -52.61 -15.08
N TRP A 872 -1.83 -53.48 -15.60
CA TRP A 872 -3.13 -53.09 -16.15
C TRP A 872 -4.14 -52.68 -15.07
N LEU A 873 -4.09 -53.27 -13.87
CA LEU A 873 -4.92 -52.88 -12.73
C LEU A 873 -4.52 -51.50 -12.16
N ILE A 874 -3.21 -51.23 -12.02
CA ILE A 874 -2.71 -49.93 -11.57
C ILE A 874 -2.91 -48.86 -12.64
N GLY A 875 -2.69 -49.19 -13.92
CA GLY A 875 -2.99 -48.33 -15.07
C GLY A 875 -4.49 -48.05 -15.23
N GLY A 876 -5.34 -49.05 -14.99
CA GLY A 876 -6.79 -48.93 -15.00
C GLY A 876 -7.32 -48.11 -13.83
N ALA A 877 -6.80 -48.33 -12.62
CA ALA A 877 -7.17 -47.57 -11.42
C ALA A 877 -6.74 -46.10 -11.51
N THR A 878 -5.54 -45.82 -12.01
CA THR A 878 -5.08 -44.44 -12.26
C THR A 878 -5.90 -43.75 -13.36
N THR A 879 -6.29 -44.47 -14.42
CA THR A 879 -7.17 -43.96 -15.47
C THR A 879 -8.60 -43.73 -14.95
N ALA A 880 -9.12 -44.60 -14.09
CA ALA A 880 -10.45 -44.49 -13.49
C ALA A 880 -10.54 -43.35 -12.46
N VAL A 881 -9.49 -43.13 -11.66
CA VAL A 881 -9.36 -41.97 -10.76
C VAL A 881 -9.23 -40.68 -11.57
N ALA A 882 -8.47 -40.69 -12.68
CA ALA A 882 -8.39 -39.55 -13.59
C ALA A 882 -9.74 -39.25 -14.30
N LEU A 883 -10.54 -40.28 -14.61
CA LEU A 883 -11.85 -40.13 -15.25
C LEU A 883 -12.94 -39.67 -14.27
N THR A 884 -12.96 -40.21 -13.05
CA THR A 884 -13.92 -39.80 -12.00
C THR A 884 -13.64 -38.39 -11.48
N THR A 885 -12.37 -37.99 -11.40
CA THR A 885 -11.99 -36.59 -11.11
C THR A 885 -12.16 -35.65 -12.31
N ALA A 886 -12.14 -36.17 -13.55
CA ALA A 886 -12.50 -35.39 -14.73
C ALA A 886 -13.99 -35.00 -14.77
N LEU A 887 -14.86 -35.84 -14.20
CA LEU A 887 -16.29 -35.60 -14.09
C LEU A 887 -16.68 -34.67 -12.91
N SER A 888 -15.81 -34.51 -11.91
CA SER A 888 -16.10 -33.72 -10.68
C SER A 888 -15.66 -32.25 -10.71
N SER A 889 -14.95 -31.79 -11.76
CA SER A 889 -14.38 -30.44 -11.79
C SER A 889 -15.39 -29.33 -12.13
N ARG A 890 -16.26 -28.98 -11.17
CA ARG A 890 -17.12 -27.78 -11.24
C ARG A 890 -16.55 -26.54 -10.53
N ARG A 891 -15.42 -26.62 -9.83
CA ARG A 891 -14.84 -25.45 -9.14
C ARG A 891 -13.31 -25.44 -9.26
N SER A 892 -12.76 -24.39 -9.88
CA SER A 892 -11.33 -24.10 -9.88
C SER A 892 -11.05 -22.96 -8.89
N PRO A 893 -10.20 -23.16 -7.86
CA PRO A 893 -9.82 -22.13 -6.91
C PRO A 893 -8.57 -21.39 -7.39
N LEU A 894 -8.69 -20.37 -8.25
CA LEU A 894 -7.52 -19.66 -8.79
C LEU A 894 -7.55 -18.10 -8.86
N PRO A 895 -8.46 -17.30 -8.24
CA PRO A 895 -8.42 -15.86 -8.50
C PRO A 895 -7.31 -15.07 -7.78
N SER A 896 -6.79 -15.51 -6.63
CA SER A 896 -6.13 -14.59 -5.70
C SER A 896 -4.61 -14.42 -5.84
N ARG A 897 -3.92 -15.19 -6.69
CA ARG A 897 -2.45 -15.09 -6.86
C ARG A 897 -2.01 -14.30 -8.10
N PHE A 898 -2.85 -14.22 -9.14
CA PHE A 898 -2.57 -13.40 -10.33
C PHE A 898 -3.00 -11.94 -10.16
N ALA A 899 -3.99 -11.65 -9.31
CA ALA A 899 -4.45 -10.29 -9.03
C ALA A 899 -3.49 -9.49 -8.13
N ARG A 900 -2.61 -10.17 -7.37
CA ARG A 900 -1.65 -9.53 -6.44
C ARG A 900 -0.28 -9.25 -7.05
N ALA A 901 0.05 -9.90 -8.16
CA ALA A 901 1.20 -9.52 -8.94
C ALA A 901 0.76 -8.42 -9.92
N GLY A 902 1.40 -7.25 -9.88
CA GLY A 902 1.12 -6.15 -10.81
C GLY A 902 1.31 -6.53 -12.30
N PRO A 903 1.44 -5.58 -13.24
CA PRO A 903 1.56 -5.89 -14.67
C PRO A 903 2.89 -6.61 -14.98
N ILE A 904 2.94 -7.92 -14.75
CA ILE A 904 3.99 -8.81 -15.19
C ILE A 904 3.63 -9.19 -16.62
N ARG A 905 4.57 -8.97 -17.56
CA ARG A 905 4.43 -9.43 -18.95
C ARG A 905 3.88 -10.87 -18.96
N PRO A 906 2.84 -11.18 -19.76
CA PRO A 906 2.17 -12.48 -19.78
C PRO A 906 3.13 -13.67 -19.78
N GLU A 907 4.24 -13.56 -20.52
CA GLU A 907 5.25 -14.62 -20.66
C GLU A 907 6.03 -14.94 -19.38
N ALA A 908 6.30 -13.95 -18.52
CA ALA A 908 7.04 -14.15 -17.26
C ALA A 908 6.15 -14.81 -16.20
N SER A 909 4.86 -14.45 -16.14
CA SER A 909 3.88 -15.08 -15.25
C SER A 909 3.70 -16.58 -15.53
N LEU A 910 3.78 -16.97 -16.82
CA LEU A 910 3.71 -18.37 -17.26
C LEU A 910 4.94 -19.18 -16.82
N ARG A 911 6.14 -18.57 -16.82
CA ARG A 911 7.37 -19.23 -16.38
C ARG A 911 7.37 -19.51 -14.89
N VAL A 912 6.97 -18.52 -14.08
CA VAL A 912 6.90 -18.65 -12.61
C VAL A 912 5.85 -19.69 -12.21
N ASN A 913 4.64 -19.64 -12.79
CA ASN A 913 3.61 -20.64 -12.53
C ASN A 913 4.06 -22.05 -12.94
N ARG A 914 4.73 -22.19 -14.10
CA ARG A 914 5.30 -23.46 -14.56
C ARG A 914 6.34 -24.01 -13.60
N LEU A 915 7.29 -23.18 -13.14
CA LEU A 915 8.36 -23.59 -12.22
C LEU A 915 7.80 -24.03 -10.85
N LEU A 916 6.89 -23.24 -10.27
CA LEU A 916 6.29 -23.55 -8.97
C LEU A 916 5.40 -24.80 -9.02
N THR A 917 4.62 -24.96 -10.08
CA THR A 917 3.72 -26.13 -10.24
C THR A 917 4.50 -27.41 -10.51
N LEU A 918 5.53 -27.36 -11.36
CA LEU A 918 6.37 -28.54 -11.64
C LEU A 918 7.25 -28.90 -10.42
N GLY A 919 7.84 -27.90 -9.76
CA GLY A 919 8.70 -28.12 -8.59
C GLY A 919 7.97 -28.72 -7.39
N SER A 920 6.79 -28.19 -7.05
CA SER A 920 5.95 -28.73 -5.96
C SER A 920 5.43 -30.15 -6.26
N ALA A 921 5.04 -30.41 -7.51
CA ALA A 921 4.56 -31.74 -7.92
C ALA A 921 5.67 -32.79 -7.92
N LEU A 922 6.88 -32.42 -8.34
CA LEU A 922 8.06 -33.29 -8.27
C LEU A 922 8.43 -33.60 -6.82
N ALA A 923 8.46 -32.61 -5.94
CA ALA A 923 8.77 -32.81 -4.52
C ALA A 923 7.75 -33.72 -3.83
N ALA A 924 6.44 -33.46 -4.02
CA ALA A 924 5.37 -34.27 -3.46
C ALA A 924 5.37 -35.70 -4.01
N GLY A 925 5.61 -35.84 -5.31
CA GLY A 925 5.74 -37.13 -5.99
C GLY A 925 6.91 -37.95 -5.46
N LEU A 926 8.07 -37.32 -5.25
CA LEU A 926 9.29 -37.99 -4.80
C LEU A 926 9.16 -38.48 -3.36
N VAL A 927 8.60 -37.66 -2.46
CA VAL A 927 8.31 -38.05 -1.07
C VAL A 927 7.34 -39.23 -1.02
N SER A 928 6.25 -39.15 -1.78
CA SER A 928 5.21 -40.20 -1.79
C SER A 928 5.69 -41.48 -2.47
N GLY A 929 6.49 -41.36 -3.53
CA GLY A 929 7.06 -42.48 -4.26
C GLY A 929 8.14 -43.21 -3.46
N LEU A 930 8.96 -42.50 -2.70
CA LEU A 930 9.91 -43.11 -1.77
C LEU A 930 9.19 -43.85 -0.64
N ALA A 931 8.13 -43.28 -0.07
CA ALA A 931 7.32 -43.95 0.95
C ALA A 931 6.67 -45.25 0.43
N ALA A 932 6.10 -45.21 -0.79
CA ALA A 932 5.50 -46.37 -1.44
C ALA A 932 6.55 -47.46 -1.77
N GLY A 933 7.74 -47.06 -2.24
CA GLY A 933 8.83 -47.98 -2.53
C GLY A 933 9.39 -48.67 -1.28
N VAL A 934 9.51 -47.95 -0.16
CA VAL A 934 9.92 -48.52 1.14
C VAL A 934 8.88 -49.51 1.66
N TRP A 935 7.58 -49.19 1.53
CA TRP A 935 6.51 -50.10 1.93
C TRP A 935 6.49 -51.39 1.09
N TYR A 936 6.60 -51.29 -0.24
CA TYR A 936 6.62 -52.46 -1.13
C TYR A 936 7.88 -53.33 -0.98
N GLY A 937 9.01 -52.69 -0.68
CA GLY A 937 10.29 -53.38 -0.48
C GLY A 937 10.38 -54.20 0.80
N TRP A 938 9.50 -53.95 1.77
CA TRP A 938 9.46 -54.69 3.04
C TRP A 938 9.08 -56.17 2.85
N ASP A 939 8.25 -56.49 1.86
CA ASP A 939 7.66 -57.83 1.69
C ASP A 939 8.35 -58.70 0.62
N THR A 940 9.13 -58.12 -0.31
CA THR A 940 9.56 -58.81 -1.55
C THR A 940 11.08 -59.00 -1.71
N GLY A 941 11.89 -58.49 -0.79
CA GLY A 941 13.36 -58.61 -0.80
C GLY A 941 14.06 -57.55 -1.67
N LEU A 942 15.36 -57.32 -1.42
CA LEU A 942 16.10 -56.12 -1.88
C LEU A 942 16.14 -55.92 -3.41
N SER A 943 16.19 -57.01 -4.20
CA SER A 943 16.23 -56.94 -5.67
C SER A 943 14.87 -56.62 -6.28
N ALA A 944 13.77 -57.17 -5.73
CA ALA A 944 12.41 -56.83 -6.15
C ALA A 944 11.97 -55.45 -5.63
N ALA A 945 12.48 -55.06 -4.45
CA ALA A 945 12.26 -53.75 -3.84
C ALA A 945 12.79 -52.58 -4.69
N LEU A 946 13.98 -52.74 -5.28
CA LEU A 946 14.58 -51.69 -6.10
C LEU A 946 13.81 -51.49 -7.42
N THR A 947 13.49 -52.57 -8.14
CA THR A 947 12.79 -52.49 -9.43
C THR A 947 11.32 -52.11 -9.27
N GLY A 948 10.60 -52.72 -8.31
CA GLY A 948 9.21 -52.39 -8.00
C GLY A 948 9.04 -51.02 -7.35
N GLY A 949 9.99 -50.62 -6.50
CA GLY A 949 10.05 -49.29 -5.88
C GLY A 949 10.27 -48.17 -6.89
N LEU A 950 11.14 -48.37 -7.90
CA LEU A 950 11.35 -47.40 -8.97
C LEU A 950 10.11 -47.22 -9.87
N VAL A 951 9.41 -48.31 -10.21
CA VAL A 951 8.20 -48.27 -11.04
C VAL A 951 7.03 -47.61 -10.29
N THR A 952 6.83 -47.96 -9.02
CA THR A 952 5.77 -47.35 -8.17
C THR A 952 6.07 -45.89 -7.85
N CYS A 953 7.33 -45.54 -7.54
CA CYS A 953 7.76 -44.16 -7.36
C CYS A 953 7.55 -43.33 -8.64
N GLY A 954 7.92 -43.88 -9.80
CA GLY A 954 7.65 -43.28 -11.10
C GLY A 954 6.17 -43.03 -11.36
N ALA A 955 5.29 -44.00 -11.04
CA ALA A 955 3.85 -43.88 -11.22
C ALA A 955 3.19 -42.85 -10.27
N VAL A 956 3.65 -42.77 -9.02
CA VAL A 956 3.16 -41.80 -8.02
C VAL A 956 3.63 -40.38 -8.34
N ILE A 957 4.89 -40.22 -8.76
CA ILE A 957 5.40 -38.94 -9.28
C ILE A 957 4.58 -38.50 -10.49
N MET A 958 4.30 -39.40 -11.42
CA MET A 958 3.53 -39.11 -12.63
C MET A 958 2.09 -38.68 -12.31
N THR A 959 1.43 -39.40 -11.40
CA THR A 959 0.05 -39.08 -10.98
C THR A 959 -0.02 -37.71 -10.31
N SER A 960 0.95 -37.40 -9.45
CA SER A 960 1.09 -36.09 -8.78
C SER A 960 1.35 -34.97 -9.78
N LEU A 961 2.19 -35.23 -10.78
CA LEU A 961 2.51 -34.30 -11.87
C LEU A 961 1.28 -34.02 -12.75
N LEU A 962 0.51 -35.05 -13.12
CA LEU A 962 -0.71 -34.91 -13.92
C LEU A 962 -1.80 -34.13 -13.17
N LEU A 963 -1.95 -34.36 -11.86
CA LEU A 963 -2.91 -33.63 -11.03
C LEU A 963 -2.52 -32.14 -10.90
N ALA A 964 -1.23 -31.85 -10.70
CA ALA A 964 -0.71 -30.49 -10.64
C ALA A 964 -0.83 -29.76 -12.00
N LEU A 965 -0.53 -30.44 -13.10
CA LEU A 965 -0.68 -29.92 -14.46
C LEU A 965 -2.15 -29.57 -14.78
N ARG A 966 -3.13 -30.34 -14.27
CA ARG A 966 -4.57 -30.03 -14.41
C ARG A 966 -4.97 -28.72 -13.72
N GLY A 967 -4.32 -28.37 -12.61
CA GLY A 967 -4.49 -27.10 -11.88
C GLY A 967 -3.78 -25.92 -12.52
N SER A 968 -2.86 -26.14 -13.47
CA SER A 968 -2.04 -25.09 -14.05
C SER A 968 -2.82 -24.22 -15.04
N ALA A 969 -2.84 -22.91 -14.79
CA ALA A 969 -3.36 -21.91 -15.73
C ALA A 969 -2.60 -21.94 -17.08
N TRP A 970 -1.30 -22.29 -17.06
CA TRP A 970 -0.48 -22.40 -18.26
C TRP A 970 -0.95 -23.52 -19.20
N LEU A 971 -1.19 -24.73 -18.67
CA LEU A 971 -1.61 -25.87 -19.49
C LEU A 971 -3.00 -25.63 -20.08
N ARG A 972 -3.94 -25.12 -19.28
CA ARG A 972 -5.30 -24.79 -19.75
C ARG A 972 -5.27 -23.73 -20.85
N TYR A 973 -4.47 -22.68 -20.69
CA TYR A 973 -4.24 -21.67 -21.71
C TYR A 973 -3.62 -22.28 -22.98
N LEU A 974 -2.60 -23.13 -22.85
CA LEU A 974 -1.93 -23.77 -23.98
C LEU A 974 -2.89 -24.63 -24.80
N LEU A 975 -3.68 -25.48 -24.14
CA LEU A 975 -4.68 -26.32 -24.79
C LEU A 975 -5.80 -25.50 -25.44
N ALA A 976 -6.29 -24.47 -24.76
CA ALA A 976 -7.26 -23.55 -25.32
C ALA A 976 -6.74 -22.85 -26.58
N ARG A 977 -5.50 -22.35 -26.53
CA ARG A 977 -4.85 -21.71 -27.67
C ARG A 977 -4.69 -22.67 -28.84
N ILE A 978 -4.17 -23.88 -28.62
CA ILE A 978 -3.97 -24.87 -29.69
C ILE A 978 -5.31 -25.27 -30.32
N ALA A 979 -6.33 -25.58 -29.50
CA ALA A 979 -7.64 -26.01 -29.98
C ALA A 979 -8.40 -24.88 -30.71
N LEU A 980 -8.30 -23.63 -30.25
CA LEU A 980 -8.94 -22.50 -30.92
C LEU A 980 -8.17 -22.06 -32.17
N ALA A 981 -6.85 -22.18 -32.18
CA ALA A 981 -6.02 -21.89 -33.34
C ALA A 981 -6.16 -22.93 -34.46
N SER A 982 -6.32 -24.22 -34.12
CA SER A 982 -6.54 -25.27 -35.11
C SER A 982 -7.88 -25.14 -35.85
N VAL A 983 -8.90 -24.57 -35.20
CA VAL A 983 -10.21 -24.25 -35.80
C VAL A 983 -10.21 -22.84 -36.45
N GLY A 984 -9.08 -22.14 -36.45
CA GLY A 984 -8.93 -20.81 -37.04
C GLY A 984 -9.64 -19.67 -36.29
N ARG A 985 -10.17 -19.93 -35.08
CA ARG A 985 -10.86 -18.91 -34.25
C ARG A 985 -9.90 -17.95 -33.55
N LEU A 986 -8.63 -18.33 -33.41
CA LEU A 986 -7.56 -17.50 -32.87
C LEU A 986 -6.25 -17.67 -33.65
N PRO A 987 -5.29 -16.72 -33.54
CA PRO A 987 -3.97 -16.90 -34.09
C PRO A 987 -3.12 -17.85 -33.26
N TRP A 988 -2.23 -18.59 -33.93
CA TRP A 988 -1.19 -19.39 -33.25
C TRP A 988 -0.32 -18.54 -32.32
N ARG A 989 -0.04 -17.28 -32.68
CA ARG A 989 0.74 -16.31 -31.89
C ARG A 989 -0.16 -15.28 -31.19
N LEU A 990 -1.10 -15.75 -30.37
CA LEU A 990 -2.10 -14.90 -29.68
C LEU A 990 -1.52 -13.67 -28.96
N LEU A 991 -0.50 -13.84 -28.12
CA LEU A 991 0.06 -12.70 -27.37
C LEU A 991 0.63 -11.62 -28.30
N ARG A 992 1.35 -12.02 -29.37
CA ARG A 992 1.83 -11.06 -30.39
C ARG A 992 0.70 -10.35 -31.12
N PHE A 993 -0.43 -11.05 -31.32
CA PHE A 993 -1.63 -10.44 -31.91
C PHE A 993 -2.26 -9.43 -30.97
N LEU A 994 -2.40 -9.74 -29.68
CA LEU A 994 -2.93 -8.83 -28.67
C LEU A 994 -2.03 -7.59 -28.51
N ASP A 995 -0.71 -7.77 -28.49
CA ASP A 995 0.27 -6.67 -28.45
C ASP A 995 0.17 -5.78 -29.69
N GLU A 996 -0.02 -6.36 -30.87
CA GLU A 996 -0.24 -5.57 -32.09
C GLU A 996 -1.59 -4.84 -32.07
N ALA A 997 -2.66 -5.49 -31.65
CA ALA A 997 -3.97 -4.87 -31.50
C ALA A 997 -3.96 -3.73 -30.47
N HIS A 998 -3.12 -3.86 -29.43
CA HIS A 998 -2.84 -2.82 -28.47
C HIS A 998 -2.08 -1.65 -29.11
N ARG A 999 -0.94 -1.91 -29.78
CA ARG A 999 -0.14 -0.88 -30.48
C ARG A 999 -0.94 -0.14 -31.55
N ARG A 1000 -1.84 -0.83 -32.27
CA ARG A 1000 -2.73 -0.26 -33.29
C ARG A 1000 -3.96 0.45 -32.70
N GLY A 1001 -4.10 0.48 -31.37
CA GLY A 1001 -5.12 1.26 -30.67
C GLY A 1001 -6.52 0.65 -30.66
N VAL A 1002 -6.66 -0.64 -31.01
CA VAL A 1002 -7.94 -1.37 -30.95
C VAL A 1002 -8.19 -1.90 -29.53
N LEU A 1003 -7.14 -2.44 -28.91
CA LEU A 1003 -7.13 -2.87 -27.51
C LEU A 1003 -6.35 -1.88 -26.65
N ARG A 1004 -6.66 -1.86 -25.36
CA ARG A 1004 -5.88 -1.19 -24.32
C ARG A 1004 -5.49 -2.20 -23.25
N GLU A 1005 -4.35 -1.98 -22.61
CA GLU A 1005 -3.91 -2.77 -21.45
C GLU A 1005 -4.47 -2.11 -20.19
N SER A 1006 -5.00 -2.92 -19.26
CA SER A 1006 -5.49 -2.49 -17.94
C SER A 1006 -5.00 -3.50 -16.91
N GLY A 1007 -3.88 -3.20 -16.24
CA GLY A 1007 -3.21 -4.20 -15.40
C GLY A 1007 -2.76 -5.43 -16.22
N PRO A 1008 -2.97 -6.67 -15.76
CA PRO A 1008 -2.56 -7.89 -16.47
C PRO A 1008 -3.53 -8.34 -17.61
N VAL A 1009 -4.59 -7.57 -17.88
CA VAL A 1009 -5.65 -7.93 -18.86
C VAL A 1009 -5.74 -6.93 -20.01
N TYR A 1010 -6.32 -7.35 -21.13
CA TYR A 1010 -6.62 -6.45 -22.25
C TYR A 1010 -8.10 -6.08 -22.26
N GLN A 1011 -8.44 -4.85 -22.65
CA GLN A 1011 -9.82 -4.42 -22.86
C GLN A 1011 -9.96 -3.84 -24.27
N PHE A 1012 -11.17 -3.87 -24.82
CA PHE A 1012 -11.47 -3.08 -26.02
C PHE A 1012 -11.41 -1.60 -25.67
N ARG A 1013 -10.70 -0.81 -26.48
CA ARG A 1013 -10.59 0.65 -26.25
C ARG A 1013 -11.97 1.33 -26.31
N TYR A 1014 -12.88 0.78 -27.11
CA TYR A 1014 -14.26 1.26 -27.22
C TYR A 1014 -15.21 0.14 -26.82
N ALA A 1015 -15.98 0.34 -25.75
CA ALA A 1015 -17.00 -0.61 -25.32
C ALA A 1015 -18.02 -0.90 -26.43
N ALA A 1016 -18.46 0.14 -27.15
CA ALA A 1016 -19.35 0.01 -28.30
C ALA A 1016 -18.76 -0.84 -29.46
N LEU A 1017 -17.44 -0.87 -29.62
CA LEU A 1017 -16.78 -1.73 -30.61
C LEU A 1017 -16.86 -3.20 -30.19
N GLN A 1018 -16.60 -3.50 -28.91
CA GLN A 1018 -16.78 -4.87 -28.40
C GLN A 1018 -18.22 -5.33 -28.64
N ASP A 1019 -19.20 -4.50 -28.30
CA ASP A 1019 -20.61 -4.84 -28.41
C ASP A 1019 -20.98 -5.10 -29.88
N LEU A 1020 -20.52 -4.26 -30.80
CA LEU A 1020 -20.74 -4.42 -32.24
C LEU A 1020 -20.10 -5.71 -32.79
N LEU A 1021 -18.84 -5.98 -32.44
CA LEU A 1021 -18.12 -7.16 -32.92
C LEU A 1021 -18.72 -8.47 -32.37
N ALA A 1022 -19.20 -8.46 -31.13
CA ALA A 1022 -19.88 -9.59 -30.53
C ALA A 1022 -21.21 -9.93 -31.23
N HIS A 1023 -21.92 -8.92 -31.75
CA HIS A 1023 -23.17 -9.12 -32.50
C HIS A 1023 -22.93 -9.63 -33.92
N ARG A 1024 -21.86 -9.19 -34.59
CA ARG A 1024 -21.50 -9.62 -35.96
C ARG A 1024 -21.18 -11.09 -36.11
N GLU A 1025 -20.79 -11.80 -35.05
CA GLU A 1025 -20.51 -13.24 -35.09
C GLU A 1025 -21.78 -14.11 -34.88
N ARG A 1026 -22.96 -13.50 -34.68
CA ARG A 1026 -24.25 -14.21 -34.63
C ARG A 1026 -24.84 -14.47 -36.02
N THR A 1027 -24.51 -13.62 -36.98
CA THR A 1027 -24.83 -13.71 -38.41
C THR A 1027 -23.67 -14.35 -39.16
#